data_AF-A0A962SGR2-F1
#
_entry.id   AF-A0A962SGR2-F1
#
_cell.length_a   1.000
_cell.length_b   1.000
_cell.length_c   1.000
_cell.angle_alpha   90.00
_cell.angle_beta   90.00
_cell.angle_gamma   90.00
#
_symmetry.space_group_name_H-M   'P 1'
#
loop_
_entity.id
_entity.type
_entity.pdbx_description
1 polymer ?
#
loop_
_entity_poly.entity_id
_entity_poly.type
_entity_poly.pdbx_seq_one_letter_code
_entity_poly.pdbx_strand_id
1 'polypeptide(L)'
;MKRSIDGLWRNMLLTWLAALGTGMATSLLMFAVFLLFSPGADASVESGATLSLQESAAGRIAGLSLALADGASIEAPRMQNSVVMDISGMLARVRVSQRFRNPSDDWVEGVYRFPLPETAAVDRLRLVIGERVIEGEIRPRAQAQESYRQARQSGRRASLLSQQRPNIFTTAVANIGPGEEVSIELEYQQSLDYDQGRFAIRYPMVIAPRYIPGVPLARDQIGGFAGDGWAIDSDQVPDASQITPPVVSAGESAPTTELEIHLDPGFPLSALTSSYHAVDIEQHDAQYLLKLRQGAVLSDRDFELSWRPRVGDTPAAALFTERWEDENYALLMLLPPVPAEEPLPPVAREMVFVIDTSGSMHGASIQQAKAALRVALQRLRPGDSFNLVRFNQRTEALFVQSEAASPDNVRRALAWLAMLQAEGGTEMLPALQRALAPQPQQQRLRQIVFVTDGSVGNESALFELIRTQLGGSRLFTIGIGSAPNSHFMRRAAEFGRGSFTYIGSIPEVAARMEGLFHKLETPALTDIELQLPAAPKAEFYPRNIPDLYLGEPVVVALRWQGAAQNALLSGRIGVRRWNRQVKLEGGKESPGVHALWARRAIDGITAAAEGGVATAAQREQTLALAMKHQLVSKETSLVAIDKTPVRPVGETLQSRSVPVALPHGWVGDRVFAQLPQTATAAPLNLLLGMILLMAAAVLWGLRWRSRGECHAGG
;
A
#
# COMPACT_ATOMS: atom_id res chain seq x y z
N MET A 1 82.11 -1.14 -38.67
CA MET A 1 80.80 -1.17 -37.97
C MET A 1 80.89 -1.98 -36.68
N LYS A 2 81.30 -1.35 -35.56
CA LYS A 2 81.10 -1.89 -34.20
C LYS A 2 81.27 -0.85 -33.06
N ARG A 3 81.30 0.45 -33.37
CA ARG A 3 81.46 1.54 -32.37
C ARG A 3 80.35 2.62 -32.42
N SER A 4 79.29 2.44 -33.19
CA SER A 4 78.21 3.44 -33.37
C SER A 4 76.83 3.00 -32.88
N ILE A 5 76.66 1.76 -32.39
CA ILE A 5 75.35 1.25 -31.92
C ILE A 5 75.21 1.40 -30.40
N ASP A 6 76.30 1.31 -29.63
CA ASP A 6 76.26 1.39 -28.16
C ASP A 6 75.99 2.81 -27.61
N GLY A 7 76.30 3.86 -28.38
CA GLY A 7 76.04 5.25 -27.99
C GLY A 7 74.56 5.65 -28.06
N LEU A 8 73.83 5.09 -29.03
CA LEU A 8 72.40 5.35 -29.25
C LEU A 8 71.52 4.73 -28.16
N TRP A 9 71.81 3.49 -27.75
CA TRP A 9 71.08 2.81 -26.68
C TRP A 9 71.29 3.47 -25.32
N ARG A 10 72.50 3.95 -25.03
CA ARG A 10 72.80 4.64 -23.77
C ARG A 10 72.09 5.99 -23.66
N ASN A 11 72.05 6.76 -24.76
CA ASN A 11 71.34 8.04 -24.79
C ASN A 11 69.81 7.88 -24.78
N MET A 12 69.27 6.83 -25.40
CA MET A 12 67.84 6.47 -25.29
C MET A 12 67.46 6.07 -23.86
N LEU A 13 68.30 5.27 -23.18
CA LEU A 13 68.03 4.84 -21.80
C LEU A 13 68.08 6.02 -20.81
N LEU A 14 69.04 6.93 -20.99
CA LEU A 14 69.19 8.13 -20.16
C LEU A 14 68.04 9.12 -20.36
N THR A 15 67.55 9.29 -21.59
CA THR A 15 66.36 10.13 -21.86
C THR A 15 65.06 9.51 -21.35
N TRP A 16 64.95 8.17 -21.39
CA TRP A 16 63.82 7.46 -20.78
C TRP A 16 63.79 7.62 -19.26
N LEU A 17 64.93 7.46 -18.58
CA LEU A 17 65.04 7.60 -17.13
C LEU A 17 64.80 9.05 -16.68
N ALA A 18 65.26 10.05 -17.44
CA ALA A 18 65.00 11.46 -17.15
C ALA A 18 63.52 11.85 -17.33
N ALA A 19 62.83 11.28 -18.33
CA ALA A 19 61.39 11.49 -18.54
C ALA A 19 60.54 10.83 -17.44
N LEU A 20 60.93 9.65 -16.97
CA LEU A 20 60.29 8.97 -15.84
C LEU A 20 60.48 9.73 -14.53
N GLY A 21 61.70 10.24 -14.27
CA GLY A 21 62.01 11.03 -13.09
C GLY A 21 61.24 12.36 -13.04
N THR A 22 61.12 13.05 -14.18
CA THR A 22 60.35 14.31 -14.26
C THR A 22 58.84 14.09 -14.14
N GLY A 23 58.31 12.97 -14.66
CA GLY A 23 56.91 12.58 -14.49
C GLY A 23 56.53 12.22 -13.05
N MET A 24 57.40 11.49 -12.34
CA MET A 24 57.19 11.20 -10.91
C MET A 24 57.28 12.47 -10.06
N ALA A 25 58.26 13.33 -10.31
CA ALA A 25 58.42 14.57 -9.55
C ALA A 25 57.22 15.51 -9.71
N THR A 26 56.66 15.63 -10.92
CA THR A 26 55.48 16.47 -11.19
C THR A 26 54.20 15.89 -10.58
N SER A 27 54.02 14.56 -10.58
CA SER A 27 52.88 13.92 -9.89
C SER A 27 52.97 14.06 -8.37
N LEU A 28 54.17 13.91 -7.79
CA LEU A 28 54.38 14.13 -6.35
C LEU A 28 54.14 15.58 -5.95
N LEU A 29 54.54 16.54 -6.79
CA LEU A 29 54.30 17.97 -6.53
C LEU A 29 52.80 18.31 -6.61
N MET A 30 52.08 17.77 -7.61
CA MET A 30 50.62 17.91 -7.72
C MET A 30 49.88 17.28 -6.54
N PHE A 31 50.33 16.10 -6.08
CA PHE A 31 49.76 15.43 -4.91
C PHE A 31 50.01 16.22 -3.61
N ALA A 32 51.21 16.79 -3.44
CA ALA A 32 51.53 17.65 -2.31
C ALA A 32 50.70 18.96 -2.32
N VAL A 33 50.50 19.57 -3.49
CA VAL A 33 49.63 20.76 -3.63
C VAL A 33 48.17 20.39 -3.32
N PHE A 34 47.69 19.20 -3.73
CA PHE A 34 46.35 18.73 -3.40
C PHE A 34 46.14 18.50 -1.89
N LEU A 35 47.16 18.02 -1.18
CA LEU A 35 47.15 17.90 0.28
C LEU A 35 47.19 19.26 0.99
N LEU A 36 47.84 20.26 0.40
CA LEU A 36 47.93 21.62 0.96
C LEU A 36 46.66 22.47 0.74
N PHE A 37 45.85 22.15 -0.27
CA PHE A 37 44.61 22.87 -0.59
C PHE A 37 43.32 22.09 -0.30
N SER A 38 43.41 20.89 0.30
CA SER A 38 42.23 20.22 0.85
C SER A 38 41.81 20.93 2.15
N PRO A 39 40.55 21.40 2.28
CA PRO A 39 40.08 21.99 3.52
C PRO A 39 40.05 20.90 4.60
N GLY A 40 40.95 21.04 5.57
CA GLY A 40 40.95 20.22 6.79
C GLY A 40 39.72 20.53 7.62
N ALA A 41 38.78 19.59 7.68
CA ALA A 41 37.77 19.58 8.71
C ALA A 41 38.37 18.89 9.94
N ASP A 42 38.97 19.68 10.83
CA ASP A 42 39.28 19.24 12.19
C ASP A 42 37.96 19.11 12.96
N ALA A 43 37.49 17.88 13.14
CA ALA A 43 36.48 17.54 14.12
C ALA A 43 37.16 16.69 15.20
N SER A 44 37.43 17.30 16.35
CA SER A 44 37.75 16.60 17.59
C SER A 44 36.55 15.76 18.01
N VAL A 45 36.66 14.44 17.89
CA VAL A 45 35.63 13.49 18.34
C VAL A 45 35.86 13.16 19.81
N GLU A 46 34.99 13.70 20.66
CA GLU A 46 34.66 13.09 21.96
C GLU A 46 34.02 11.72 21.71
N SER A 47 34.38 10.75 22.56
CA SER A 47 33.91 9.37 22.57
C SER A 47 32.39 9.23 22.39
N GLY A 48 31.96 8.93 21.16
CA GLY A 48 30.59 8.62 20.78
C GLY A 48 30.59 7.59 19.64
N ALA A 49 29.67 6.63 19.70
CA ALA A 49 29.58 5.44 18.85
C ALA A 49 30.04 5.63 17.38
N THR A 50 31.05 4.87 16.98
CA THR A 50 31.54 4.80 15.60
C THR A 50 30.64 3.86 14.78
N LEU A 51 29.84 4.44 13.87
CA LEU A 51 29.20 3.69 12.79
C LEU A 51 30.28 3.17 11.84
N SER A 52 30.51 1.85 11.83
CA SER A 52 31.32 1.20 10.80
C SER A 52 30.40 0.42 9.86
N LEU A 53 30.50 0.73 8.56
CA LEU A 53 29.91 -0.06 7.49
C LEU A 53 30.91 -1.15 7.15
N GLN A 54 30.68 -2.37 7.62
CA GLN A 54 31.50 -3.52 7.24
C GLN A 54 30.79 -4.31 6.14
N GLU A 55 31.32 -4.23 4.93
CA GLU A 55 30.89 -5.00 3.77
C GLU A 55 31.28 -6.48 4.01
N SER A 56 30.29 -7.34 4.27
CA SER A 56 30.56 -8.78 4.39
C SER A 56 30.67 -9.39 2.99
N ALA A 57 31.78 -10.11 2.74
CA ALA A 57 32.07 -10.80 1.49
C ALA A 57 31.19 -12.06 1.33
N ALA A 58 29.89 -11.87 1.16
CA ALA A 58 28.96 -12.85 0.61
C ALA A 58 27.70 -12.08 0.20
N GLY A 59 27.50 -11.87 -1.11
CA GLY A 59 26.40 -11.07 -1.67
C GLY A 59 25.01 -11.56 -1.27
N ARG A 60 24.54 -11.14 -0.09
CA ARG A 60 23.22 -11.44 0.49
C ARG A 60 22.73 -10.21 1.24
N ILE A 61 21.52 -9.77 0.87
CA ILE A 61 20.56 -8.91 1.59
C ILE A 61 21.19 -8.08 2.71
N ALA A 62 21.60 -6.85 2.38
CA ALA A 62 21.80 -5.81 3.39
C ALA A 62 20.42 -5.27 3.82
N GLY A 63 19.70 -6.07 4.60
CA GLY A 63 18.75 -5.51 5.55
C GLY A 63 19.56 -4.68 6.54
N LEU A 64 19.07 -3.49 6.89
CA LEU A 64 19.72 -2.61 7.86
C LEU A 64 19.58 -3.24 9.26
N SER A 65 20.41 -4.24 9.56
CA SER A 65 20.53 -4.77 10.91
C SER A 65 21.39 -3.81 11.73
N LEU A 66 20.84 -3.27 12.82
CA LEU A 66 21.65 -2.75 13.91
C LEU A 66 22.43 -3.92 14.50
N ALA A 67 23.62 -4.18 13.96
CA ALA A 67 24.58 -5.03 14.63
C ALA A 67 25.08 -4.24 15.85
N LEU A 68 24.70 -4.69 17.04
CA LEU A 68 25.42 -4.36 18.26
C LEU A 68 26.90 -4.77 18.05
N ALA A 69 27.82 -4.01 18.63
CA ALA A 69 29.28 -4.13 18.42
C ALA A 69 29.87 -5.52 18.77
N ASP A 70 29.04 -6.45 19.23
CA ASP A 70 29.43 -7.71 19.86
C ASP A 70 29.00 -8.93 19.02
N GLY A 71 28.36 -8.75 17.86
CA GLY A 71 27.90 -9.86 17.00
C GLY A 71 26.72 -10.67 17.54
N ALA A 72 26.13 -10.28 18.67
CA ALA A 72 24.90 -10.85 19.18
C ALA A 72 23.68 -10.26 18.45
N SER A 73 23.01 -11.08 17.62
CA SER A 73 21.68 -10.76 17.09
C SER A 73 20.64 -11.15 18.13
N ILE A 74 19.85 -10.18 18.61
CA ILE A 74 18.76 -10.43 19.56
C ILE A 74 17.50 -10.74 18.74
N GLU A 75 16.95 -11.94 18.88
CA GLU A 75 15.77 -12.40 18.13
C GLU A 75 14.54 -11.53 18.42
N ALA A 76 13.83 -11.12 17.36
CA ALA A 76 12.54 -10.46 17.46
C ALA A 76 11.45 -11.41 18.01
N PRO A 77 10.39 -10.90 18.67
CA PRO A 77 9.28 -11.74 19.11
C PRO A 77 8.66 -12.49 17.93
N ARG A 78 8.40 -13.79 18.13
CA ARG A 78 7.69 -14.60 17.13
C ARG A 78 6.21 -14.25 17.17
N MET A 79 5.60 -14.22 15.99
CA MET A 79 4.21 -13.81 15.81
C MET A 79 3.41 -14.87 15.07
N GLN A 80 2.27 -15.24 15.65
CA GLN A 80 1.26 -16.08 15.02
C GLN A 80 -0.12 -15.44 15.16
N ASN A 81 -0.81 -15.33 14.03
CA ASN A 81 -2.19 -14.85 13.97
C ASN A 81 -3.15 -16.05 13.89
N SER A 82 -4.23 -15.99 14.65
CA SER A 82 -5.39 -16.88 14.53
C SER A 82 -6.62 -16.05 14.25
N VAL A 83 -7.27 -16.32 13.11
CA VAL A 83 -8.35 -15.48 12.60
C VAL A 83 -9.62 -16.30 12.51
N VAL A 84 -10.66 -15.86 13.20
CA VAL A 84 -12.00 -16.47 13.14
C VAL A 84 -12.96 -15.45 12.54
N MET A 85 -13.68 -15.85 11.50
CA MET A 85 -14.65 -14.99 10.80
C MET A 85 -16.05 -15.57 10.88
N ASP A 86 -16.95 -14.85 11.53
CA ASP A 86 -18.38 -15.15 11.56
C ASP A 86 -19.08 -14.29 10.49
N ILE A 87 -19.49 -14.91 9.38
CA ILE A 87 -20.10 -14.23 8.24
C ILE A 87 -21.59 -14.53 8.22
N SER A 88 -22.43 -13.49 8.30
CA SER A 88 -23.88 -13.60 8.15
C SER A 88 -24.41 -12.54 7.18
N GLY A 89 -25.01 -12.98 6.07
CA GLY A 89 -25.50 -12.08 5.03
C GLY A 89 -24.38 -11.20 4.44
N MET A 90 -24.47 -9.88 4.65
CA MET A 90 -23.50 -8.88 4.14
C MET A 90 -22.48 -8.40 5.16
N LEU A 91 -22.49 -8.98 6.36
CA LEU A 91 -21.63 -8.56 7.46
C LEU A 91 -20.74 -9.70 7.94
N ALA A 92 -19.54 -9.34 8.39
CA ALA A 92 -18.61 -10.24 9.03
C ALA A 92 -18.14 -9.65 10.36
N ARG A 93 -18.24 -10.45 11.43
CA ARG A 93 -17.56 -10.21 12.70
C ARG A 93 -16.26 -11.03 12.67
N VAL A 94 -15.14 -10.35 12.81
CA VAL A 94 -13.82 -11.00 12.75
C VAL A 94 -13.11 -10.86 14.07
N ARG A 95 -12.60 -11.97 14.59
CA ARG A 95 -11.70 -12.02 15.76
C ARG A 95 -10.30 -12.37 15.30
N VAL A 96 -9.32 -11.56 15.66
CA VAL A 96 -7.90 -11.80 15.39
C VAL A 96 -7.17 -11.97 16.71
N SER A 97 -6.61 -13.14 16.95
CA SER A 97 -5.75 -13.44 18.09
C SER A 97 -4.28 -13.43 17.65
N GLN A 98 -3.51 -12.51 18.21
CA GLN A 98 -2.08 -12.31 17.95
C GLN A 98 -1.28 -12.89 19.12
N ARG A 99 -0.59 -14.01 18.88
CA ARG A 99 0.29 -14.65 19.87
C ARG A 99 1.71 -14.11 19.71
N PHE A 100 2.19 -13.38 20.72
CA PHE A 100 3.56 -12.90 20.82
C PHE A 100 4.36 -13.86 21.69
N ARG A 101 5.42 -14.45 21.16
CA ARG A 101 6.35 -15.26 21.94
C ARG A 101 7.71 -14.59 21.99
N ASN A 102 8.23 -14.34 23.19
CA ASN A 102 9.56 -13.81 23.39
C ASN A 102 10.59 -14.96 23.41
N PRO A 103 11.47 -15.10 22.40
CA PRO A 103 12.49 -16.14 22.39
C PRO A 103 13.74 -15.78 23.19
N SER A 104 13.92 -14.51 23.60
CA SER A 104 15.14 -14.05 24.26
C SER A 104 15.08 -14.23 25.78
N ASP A 105 16.24 -14.02 26.41
CA ASP A 105 16.40 -14.01 27.86
C ASP A 105 16.12 -12.62 28.50
N ASP A 106 15.78 -11.62 27.67
CA ASP A 106 15.50 -10.25 28.09
C ASP A 106 14.00 -9.96 28.15
N TRP A 107 13.60 -8.94 28.90
CA TRP A 107 12.23 -8.41 28.82
C TRP A 107 12.04 -7.60 27.54
N VAL A 108 10.96 -7.91 26.81
CA VAL A 108 10.69 -7.27 25.52
C VAL A 108 9.34 -6.54 25.48
N GLU A 109 9.31 -5.45 24.72
CA GLU A 109 8.09 -4.85 24.19
C GLU A 109 7.96 -5.27 22.73
N GLY A 110 6.91 -6.01 22.40
CA GLY A 110 6.62 -6.45 21.04
C GLY A 110 5.73 -5.45 20.33
N VAL A 111 6.17 -4.91 19.19
CA VAL A 111 5.40 -4.00 18.33
C VAL A 111 5.10 -4.69 17.01
N TYR A 112 3.83 -5.00 16.75
CA TYR A 112 3.41 -5.61 15.50
C TYR A 112 2.55 -4.65 14.70
N ARG A 113 2.99 -4.36 13.47
CA ARG A 113 2.21 -3.63 12.48
C ARG A 113 1.62 -4.61 11.49
N PHE A 114 0.31 -4.56 11.33
CA PHE A 114 -0.43 -5.51 10.52
C PHE A 114 -1.53 -4.78 9.77
N PRO A 115 -1.94 -5.32 8.61
CA PRO A 115 -3.01 -4.72 7.87
C PRO A 115 -4.35 -5.18 8.43
N LEU A 116 -5.36 -4.32 8.30
CA LEU A 116 -6.76 -4.72 8.37
C LEU A 116 -7.47 -4.14 7.13
N PRO A 117 -8.63 -4.69 6.74
CA PRO A 117 -9.45 -4.10 5.68
C PRO A 117 -9.74 -2.62 5.98
N GLU A 118 -9.69 -1.76 4.97
CA GLU A 118 -9.92 -0.32 5.14
C GLU A 118 -11.33 0.02 5.66
N THR A 119 -12.27 -0.91 5.54
CA THR A 119 -13.66 -0.83 6.02
C THR A 119 -13.84 -1.39 7.44
N ALA A 120 -12.79 -1.90 8.08
CA ALA A 120 -12.88 -2.50 9.41
C ALA A 120 -13.24 -1.47 10.49
N ALA A 121 -14.32 -1.74 11.21
CA ALA A 121 -14.71 -1.03 12.41
C ALA A 121 -14.22 -1.81 13.64
N VAL A 122 -13.01 -1.50 14.11
CA VAL A 122 -12.39 -2.16 15.26
C VAL A 122 -12.98 -1.59 16.55
N ASP A 123 -13.56 -2.45 17.38
CA ASP A 123 -14.32 -2.04 18.58
C ASP A 123 -13.92 -2.74 19.89
N ARG A 124 -13.07 -3.77 19.82
CA ARG A 124 -12.67 -4.53 21.02
C ARG A 124 -11.20 -4.92 20.99
N LEU A 125 -10.60 -4.93 22.18
CA LEU A 125 -9.25 -5.40 22.46
C LEU A 125 -9.29 -6.19 23.78
N ARG A 126 -8.62 -7.34 23.84
CA ARG A 126 -8.40 -8.12 25.05
C ARG A 126 -6.94 -8.54 25.16
N LEU A 127 -6.38 -8.37 26.35
CA LEU A 127 -5.08 -8.92 26.71
C LEU A 127 -5.32 -10.24 27.47
N VAL A 128 -4.86 -11.35 26.90
CA VAL A 128 -5.03 -12.70 27.44
C VAL A 128 -3.71 -13.21 27.99
N ILE A 129 -3.70 -13.53 29.28
CA ILE A 129 -2.53 -13.98 30.04
C ILE A 129 -2.90 -15.26 30.80
N GLY A 130 -2.53 -16.42 30.26
CA GLY A 130 -2.99 -17.70 30.79
C GLY A 130 -4.53 -17.74 30.80
N GLU A 131 -5.13 -17.91 31.97
CA GLU A 131 -6.59 -17.91 32.16
C GLU A 131 -7.20 -16.51 32.37
N ARG A 132 -6.37 -15.48 32.56
CA ARG A 132 -6.83 -14.11 32.85
C ARG A 132 -7.06 -13.35 31.55
N VAL A 133 -8.22 -12.68 31.46
CA VAL A 133 -8.59 -11.82 30.35
C VAL A 133 -8.79 -10.39 30.85
N ILE A 134 -8.10 -9.44 30.24
CA ILE A 134 -8.19 -8.01 30.56
C ILE A 134 -8.81 -7.30 29.36
N GLU A 135 -10.02 -6.76 29.54
CA GLU A 135 -10.71 -5.98 28.52
C GLU A 135 -9.99 -4.62 28.34
N GLY A 136 -9.78 -4.23 27.08
CA GLY A 136 -9.25 -2.93 26.72
C GLY A 136 -10.33 -1.86 26.72
N GLU A 137 -9.95 -0.64 27.10
CA GLU A 137 -10.85 0.52 27.10
C GLU A 137 -10.50 1.45 25.94
N ILE A 138 -11.52 1.94 25.22
CA ILE A 138 -11.31 3.00 24.23
C ILE A 138 -11.01 4.30 24.97
N ARG A 139 -9.95 4.99 24.57
CA ARG A 139 -9.60 6.28 25.13
C ARG A 139 -9.14 7.22 24.02
N PRO A 140 -9.19 8.55 24.23
CA PRO A 140 -8.51 9.50 23.36
C PRO A 140 -7.05 9.07 23.18
N ARG A 141 -6.55 9.11 21.94
CA ARG A 141 -5.27 8.50 21.55
C ARG A 141 -4.11 8.91 22.46
N ALA A 142 -3.98 10.21 22.75
CA ALA A 142 -2.92 10.72 23.62
C ALA A 142 -3.00 10.15 25.06
N GLN A 143 -4.22 10.00 25.60
CA GLN A 143 -4.43 9.46 26.94
C GLN A 143 -4.15 7.94 26.99
N ALA A 144 -4.54 7.21 25.94
CA ALA A 144 -4.24 5.79 25.80
C ALA A 144 -2.72 5.54 25.74
N GLN A 145 -2.00 6.32 24.91
CA GLN A 145 -0.55 6.27 24.78
C GLN A 145 0.16 6.61 26.10
N GLU A 146 -0.31 7.62 26.83
CA GLU A 146 0.21 7.96 28.16
C GLU A 146 0.00 6.81 29.15
N SER A 147 -1.23 6.29 29.24
CA SER A 147 -1.57 5.18 30.13
C SER A 147 -0.70 3.94 29.85
N TYR A 148 -0.50 3.63 28.57
CA TYR A 148 0.38 2.54 28.13
C TYR A 148 1.84 2.79 28.52
N ARG A 149 2.38 4.00 28.29
CA ARG A 149 3.75 4.35 28.70
C ARG A 149 3.97 4.21 30.20
N GLN A 150 3.03 4.67 31.01
CA GLN A 150 3.10 4.52 32.47
C GLN A 150 3.09 3.04 32.88
N ALA A 151 2.20 2.23 32.28
CA ALA A 151 2.15 0.80 32.53
C ALA A 151 3.47 0.11 32.15
N ARG A 152 3.98 0.40 30.95
CA ARG A 152 5.27 -0.08 30.43
C ARG A 152 6.42 0.23 31.38
N GLN A 153 6.51 1.46 31.88
CA GLN A 153 7.57 1.89 32.80
C GLN A 153 7.45 1.21 34.17
N SER A 154 6.22 1.12 34.70
CA SER A 154 5.93 0.46 35.99
C SER A 154 6.03 -1.06 35.99
N GLY A 155 6.48 -1.68 34.89
CA GLY A 155 6.63 -3.14 34.79
C GLY A 155 5.31 -3.92 34.67
N ARG A 156 4.18 -3.23 34.45
CA ARG A 156 2.86 -3.85 34.25
C ARG A 156 2.69 -4.30 32.80
N ARG A 157 2.05 -5.46 32.59
CA ARG A 157 1.67 -5.87 31.23
C ARG A 157 0.63 -4.92 30.69
N ALA A 158 0.83 -4.49 29.46
CA ALA A 158 -0.12 -3.62 28.80
C ALA A 158 -0.13 -3.91 27.31
N SER A 159 -1.30 -3.74 26.69
CA SER A 159 -1.48 -3.73 25.25
C SER A 159 -2.07 -2.40 24.80
N LEU A 160 -1.58 -1.89 23.68
CA LEU A 160 -2.10 -0.70 23.02
C LEU A 160 -2.38 -1.05 21.56
N LEU A 161 -3.62 -0.85 21.12
CA LEU A 161 -4.02 -0.95 19.72
C LEU A 161 -4.33 0.43 19.17
N SER A 162 -3.64 0.80 18.09
CA SER A 162 -3.75 2.12 17.45
C SER A 162 -3.80 2.02 15.93
N GLN A 163 -4.56 2.90 15.30
CA GLN A 163 -4.61 3.03 13.83
C GLN A 163 -3.58 4.06 13.35
N GLN A 164 -2.76 3.72 12.35
CA GLN A 164 -1.81 4.64 11.70
C GLN A 164 -2.35 5.12 10.34
N ARG A 165 -2.89 4.17 9.57
CA ARG A 165 -3.62 4.42 8.32
C ARG A 165 -4.94 3.66 8.35
N PRO A 166 -5.92 3.99 7.50
CA PRO A 166 -7.20 3.27 7.45
C PRO A 166 -7.08 1.75 7.36
N ASN A 167 -5.99 1.25 6.75
CA ASN A 167 -5.65 -0.17 6.64
C ASN A 167 -4.37 -0.60 7.38
N ILE A 168 -3.75 0.25 8.21
CA ILE A 168 -2.55 -0.12 8.99
C ILE A 168 -2.81 0.12 10.47
N PHE A 169 -2.71 -0.96 11.23
CA PHE A 169 -2.87 -0.97 12.68
C PHE A 169 -1.57 -1.39 13.35
N THR A 170 -1.39 -0.96 14.60
CA THR A 170 -0.25 -1.29 15.43
C THR A 170 -0.75 -1.82 16.76
N THR A 171 -0.34 -3.04 17.10
CA THR A 171 -0.45 -3.60 18.44
C THR A 171 0.92 -3.50 19.11
N ALA A 172 0.99 -2.84 20.25
CA ALA A 172 2.18 -2.84 21.10
C ALA A 172 1.87 -3.58 22.41
N VAL A 173 2.74 -4.52 22.80
CA VAL A 173 2.61 -5.30 24.03
C VAL A 173 3.86 -5.11 24.87
N ALA A 174 3.69 -4.48 26.04
CA ALA A 174 4.79 -4.22 26.96
C ALA A 174 4.97 -5.35 27.97
N ASN A 175 6.23 -5.56 28.38
CA ASN A 175 6.62 -6.45 29.49
C ASN A 175 6.28 -7.92 29.23
N ILE A 176 6.69 -8.42 28.06
CA ILE A 176 6.71 -9.85 27.77
C ILE A 176 7.98 -10.42 28.40
N GLY A 177 7.83 -11.36 29.33
CA GLY A 177 8.96 -11.96 30.03
C GLY A 177 9.84 -12.85 29.15
N PRO A 178 11.04 -13.22 29.61
CA PRO A 178 11.90 -14.19 28.95
C PRO A 178 11.18 -15.52 28.67
N GLY A 179 11.23 -16.02 27.43
CA GLY A 179 10.56 -17.27 27.03
C GLY A 179 9.03 -17.23 27.06
N GLU A 180 8.42 -16.12 27.45
CA GLU A 180 6.98 -16.00 27.68
C GLU A 180 6.18 -15.85 26.39
N GLU A 181 4.93 -16.32 26.44
CA GLU A 181 3.91 -16.06 25.42
C GLU A 181 2.78 -15.19 25.97
N VAL A 182 2.37 -14.18 25.21
CA VAL A 182 1.23 -13.30 25.51
C VAL A 182 0.33 -13.24 24.28
N SER A 183 -0.98 -13.37 24.51
CA SER A 183 -1.97 -13.33 23.44
C SER A 183 -2.79 -12.04 23.51
N ILE A 184 -2.97 -11.38 22.37
CA ILE A 184 -3.84 -10.22 22.21
C ILE A 184 -4.98 -10.60 21.28
N GLU A 185 -6.22 -10.37 21.69
CA GLU A 185 -7.37 -10.54 20.83
C GLU A 185 -7.96 -9.18 20.47
N LEU A 186 -8.23 -8.96 19.19
CA LEU A 186 -9.03 -7.83 18.74
C LEU A 186 -10.23 -8.33 17.97
N GLU A 187 -11.31 -7.55 17.97
CA GLU A 187 -12.50 -7.84 17.18
C GLU A 187 -12.92 -6.61 16.37
N TYR A 188 -13.46 -6.86 15.18
CA TYR A 188 -13.96 -5.81 14.30
C TYR A 188 -15.15 -6.27 13.46
N GLN A 189 -15.93 -5.29 13.00
CA GLN A 189 -16.99 -5.50 12.01
C GLN A 189 -16.51 -5.09 10.62
N GLN A 190 -16.95 -5.80 9.59
CA GLN A 190 -16.67 -5.50 8.18
C GLN A 190 -17.89 -5.78 7.30
N SER A 191 -18.07 -4.96 6.26
CA SER A 191 -19.00 -5.26 5.17
C SER A 191 -18.33 -6.09 4.07
N LEU A 192 -19.07 -7.03 3.48
CA LEU A 192 -18.62 -7.80 2.33
C LEU A 192 -18.63 -6.99 1.03
N ASP A 193 -17.79 -7.40 0.08
CA ASP A 193 -17.84 -6.92 -1.30
C ASP A 193 -18.88 -7.72 -2.10
N TYR A 194 -19.60 -7.06 -3.00
CA TYR A 194 -20.51 -7.71 -3.94
C TYR A 194 -20.29 -7.16 -5.34
N ASP A 195 -20.08 -8.06 -6.30
CA ASP A 195 -19.78 -7.70 -7.68
C ASP A 195 -20.31 -8.79 -8.63
N GLN A 196 -21.22 -8.43 -9.54
CA GLN A 196 -21.77 -9.31 -10.57
C GLN A 196 -22.30 -10.64 -10.02
N GLY A 197 -23.12 -10.56 -8.97
CA GLY A 197 -23.71 -11.73 -8.33
C GLY A 197 -22.73 -12.56 -7.48
N ARG A 198 -21.49 -12.08 -7.29
CA ARG A 198 -20.48 -12.72 -6.46
C ARG A 198 -20.25 -11.91 -5.18
N PHE A 199 -20.44 -12.54 -4.04
CA PHE A 199 -19.99 -12.02 -2.75
C PHE A 199 -18.51 -12.37 -2.57
N ALA A 200 -17.75 -11.48 -1.95
CA ALA A 200 -16.37 -11.72 -1.60
C ALA A 200 -16.02 -11.10 -0.24
N ILE A 201 -15.16 -11.78 0.50
CA ILE A 201 -14.46 -11.24 1.66
C ILE A 201 -12.97 -11.41 1.45
N ARG A 202 -12.22 -10.35 1.71
CA ARG A 202 -10.75 -10.31 1.64
C ARG A 202 -10.19 -10.01 3.02
N TYR A 203 -9.19 -10.80 3.42
CA TYR A 203 -8.42 -10.59 4.63
C TYR A 203 -6.96 -10.29 4.27
N PRO A 204 -6.47 -9.08 4.52
CA PRO A 204 -5.08 -8.76 4.26
C PRO A 204 -4.19 -9.39 5.33
N MET A 205 -3.07 -9.99 4.90
CA MET A 205 -2.15 -10.67 5.84
C MET A 205 -0.79 -9.97 5.96
N VAL A 206 -0.43 -9.12 5.00
CA VAL A 206 0.89 -8.49 4.93
C VAL A 206 0.80 -7.04 4.50
N ILE A 207 1.65 -6.19 5.09
CA ILE A 207 1.85 -4.82 4.62
C ILE A 207 2.96 -4.87 3.58
N ALA A 208 2.60 -4.65 2.31
CA ALA A 208 3.59 -4.52 1.25
C ALA A 208 4.50 -3.31 1.49
N PRO A 209 5.83 -3.42 1.24
CA PRO A 209 6.74 -2.27 1.29
C PRO A 209 6.24 -1.12 0.43
N ARG A 210 6.15 0.08 1.02
CA ARG A 210 5.64 1.28 0.35
C ARG A 210 6.76 2.14 -0.18
N TYR A 211 6.58 2.70 -1.38
CA TYR A 211 7.43 3.76 -1.91
C TYR A 211 7.20 5.05 -1.13
N ILE A 212 8.30 5.62 -0.63
CA ILE A 212 8.31 6.85 0.18
C ILE A 212 8.98 7.95 -0.63
N PRO A 213 8.21 8.83 -1.31
CA PRO A 213 8.77 9.95 -2.06
C PRO A 213 9.20 11.08 -1.11
N GLY A 214 9.93 12.04 -1.69
CA GLY A 214 10.36 13.24 -0.99
C GLY A 214 11.77 13.17 -0.42
N VAL A 215 12.13 14.21 0.32
CA VAL A 215 13.44 14.34 0.97
C VAL A 215 13.33 13.80 2.40
N PRO A 216 14.22 12.87 2.82
CA PRO A 216 14.26 12.39 4.19
C PRO A 216 14.45 13.54 5.19
N LEU A 217 13.63 13.57 6.23
CA LEU A 217 13.72 14.51 7.34
C LEU A 217 14.79 14.05 8.34
N ALA A 218 15.52 15.01 8.90
CA ALA A 218 16.47 14.72 9.97
C ALA A 218 15.73 14.35 11.26
N ARG A 219 16.27 13.38 12.03
CA ARG A 219 15.59 12.78 13.21
C ARG A 219 15.23 13.80 14.31
N ASP A 220 15.91 14.93 14.35
CA ASP A 220 15.72 16.05 15.28
C ASP A 220 14.55 16.98 14.91
N GLN A 221 14.02 16.90 13.68
CA GLN A 221 12.85 17.67 13.23
C GLN A 221 11.51 16.95 13.48
N ILE A 222 11.54 15.74 14.06
CA ILE A 222 10.36 14.90 14.28
C ILE A 222 9.73 15.25 15.63
N GLY A 223 8.60 15.98 15.60
CA GLY A 223 7.74 16.19 16.76
C GLY A 223 6.87 14.96 17.04
N GLY A 224 7.38 13.96 17.75
CA GLY A 224 6.61 12.79 18.18
C GLY A 224 7.40 11.49 18.25
N PHE A 225 6.74 10.39 18.63
CA PHE A 225 7.33 9.05 18.64
C PHE A 225 7.96 8.72 17.28
N ALA A 226 9.29 8.56 17.23
CA ALA A 226 9.96 8.00 16.06
C ALA A 226 9.47 6.55 15.86
N GLY A 227 8.97 6.24 14.66
CA GLY A 227 8.68 4.86 14.27
C GLY A 227 9.96 4.06 14.07
N ASP A 228 9.88 2.74 14.21
CA ASP A 228 10.97 1.79 14.01
C ASP A 228 10.83 1.01 12.68
N GLY A 229 10.17 1.62 11.70
CA GLY A 229 10.09 1.12 10.33
C GLY A 229 11.40 1.26 9.55
N TRP A 230 11.48 0.60 8.39
CA TRP A 230 12.68 0.61 7.55
C TRP A 230 12.89 1.92 6.79
N ALA A 231 11.84 2.70 6.56
CA ALA A 231 11.94 4.00 5.90
C ALA A 231 12.06 5.15 6.89
N ILE A 232 12.85 6.16 6.50
CA ILE A 232 12.94 7.44 7.22
C ILE A 232 11.75 8.31 6.80
N ASP A 233 11.20 9.06 7.75
CA ASP A 233 10.16 10.06 7.49
C ASP A 233 10.64 11.07 6.44
N SER A 234 9.77 11.48 5.53
CA SER A 234 10.07 12.47 4.48
C SER A 234 9.15 13.69 4.57
N ASP A 235 9.52 14.76 3.88
CA ASP A 235 8.67 15.96 3.74
C ASP A 235 7.29 15.65 3.13
N GLN A 236 7.18 14.62 2.29
CA GLN A 236 5.92 14.17 1.70
C GLN A 236 5.21 13.05 2.49
N VAL A 237 5.95 12.30 3.31
CA VAL A 237 5.45 11.21 4.13
C VAL A 237 6.05 11.32 5.54
N PRO A 238 5.52 12.24 6.37
CA PRO A 238 6.09 12.56 7.67
C PRO A 238 5.94 11.45 8.72
N ASP A 239 5.29 10.34 8.37
CA ASP A 239 5.07 9.17 9.21
C ASP A 239 5.51 7.87 8.52
N ALA A 240 6.45 7.95 7.56
CA ALA A 240 6.98 6.79 6.83
C ALA A 240 7.45 5.67 7.77
N SER A 241 8.15 6.02 8.85
CA SER A 241 8.65 5.12 9.89
C SER A 241 7.54 4.37 10.64
N GLN A 242 6.31 4.85 10.61
CA GLN A 242 5.15 4.21 11.26
C GLN A 242 4.36 3.30 10.32
N ILE A 243 4.52 3.44 9.00
CA ILE A 243 3.79 2.70 7.97
C ILE A 243 4.66 1.71 7.18
N THR A 244 5.95 1.61 7.51
CA THR A 244 6.94 0.75 6.83
C THR A 244 7.55 -0.27 7.80
N PRO A 245 6.79 -1.26 8.29
CA PRO A 245 7.34 -2.26 9.23
C PRO A 245 8.58 -2.96 8.68
N PRO A 246 9.54 -3.34 9.54
CA PRO A 246 10.73 -4.06 9.10
C PRO A 246 10.33 -5.35 8.38
N VAL A 247 11.16 -5.76 7.42
CA VAL A 247 10.92 -6.95 6.60
C VAL A 247 11.87 -8.06 7.02
N VAL A 248 11.35 -9.28 7.07
CA VAL A 248 12.07 -10.48 7.50
C VAL A 248 13.42 -10.59 6.80
N SER A 249 14.47 -10.65 7.60
CA SER A 249 15.85 -10.89 7.17
C SER A 249 16.28 -12.34 7.44
N ALA A 250 17.48 -12.73 6.98
CA ALA A 250 18.00 -14.08 7.19
C ALA A 250 18.13 -14.39 8.69
N GLY A 251 17.46 -15.45 9.16
CA GLY A 251 17.46 -15.88 10.57
C GLY A 251 16.23 -15.44 11.37
N GLU A 252 15.37 -14.57 10.84
CA GLU A 252 14.14 -14.14 11.51
C GLU A 252 12.94 -15.04 11.15
N SER A 253 11.99 -15.17 12.08
CA SER A 253 10.74 -15.89 11.84
C SER A 253 9.69 -14.95 11.28
N ALA A 254 9.18 -15.25 10.09
CA ALA A 254 8.06 -14.54 9.51
C ALA A 254 6.74 -14.84 10.24
N PRO A 255 5.79 -13.90 10.30
CA PRO A 255 4.47 -14.13 10.87
C PRO A 255 3.68 -15.19 10.10
N THR A 256 2.98 -16.05 10.82
CA THR A 256 2.06 -17.04 10.23
C THR A 256 0.61 -16.74 10.60
N THR A 257 -0.33 -17.20 9.77
CA THR A 257 -1.77 -16.99 9.97
C THR A 257 -2.52 -18.30 9.78
N GLU A 258 -3.36 -18.65 10.75
CA GLU A 258 -4.42 -19.65 10.61
C GLU A 258 -5.78 -18.96 10.46
N LEU A 259 -6.69 -19.58 9.70
CA LEU A 259 -8.02 -19.05 9.42
C LEU A 259 -9.09 -20.12 9.63
N GLU A 260 -10.15 -19.73 10.31
CA GLU A 260 -11.40 -20.45 10.44
C GLU A 260 -12.56 -19.52 10.08
N ILE A 261 -13.45 -19.95 9.18
CA ILE A 261 -14.55 -19.14 8.67
C ILE A 261 -15.86 -19.89 8.87
N HIS A 262 -16.80 -19.27 9.59
CA HIS A 262 -18.17 -19.73 9.76
C HIS A 262 -19.05 -18.90 8.82
N LEU A 263 -19.47 -19.50 7.71
CA LEU A 263 -20.24 -18.84 6.67
C LEU A 263 -21.71 -19.27 6.74
N ASP A 264 -22.57 -18.31 7.12
CA ASP A 264 -24.03 -18.40 7.01
C ASP A 264 -24.52 -17.41 5.93
N PRO A 265 -24.60 -17.85 4.67
CA PRO A 265 -25.02 -16.99 3.58
C PRO A 265 -26.52 -16.67 3.63
N GLY A 266 -27.34 -17.47 4.32
CA GLY A 266 -28.79 -17.36 4.31
C GLY A 266 -29.48 -17.77 2.99
N PHE A 267 -28.73 -18.30 2.03
CA PHE A 267 -29.22 -18.82 0.75
C PHE A 267 -28.28 -19.92 0.24
N PRO A 268 -28.77 -20.86 -0.59
CA PRO A 268 -27.91 -21.91 -1.10
C PRO A 268 -26.91 -21.39 -2.15
N LEU A 269 -25.70 -21.94 -2.12
CA LEU A 269 -24.60 -21.51 -2.97
C LEU A 269 -24.51 -22.33 -4.26
N SER A 270 -24.24 -21.68 -5.40
CA SER A 270 -23.88 -22.34 -6.65
C SER A 270 -22.37 -22.53 -6.81
N ALA A 271 -21.58 -21.69 -6.13
CA ALA A 271 -20.12 -21.75 -6.11
C ALA A 271 -19.59 -21.17 -4.80
N LEU A 272 -18.53 -21.77 -4.27
CA LEU A 272 -17.78 -21.32 -3.09
C LEU A 272 -16.29 -21.61 -3.37
N THR A 273 -15.48 -20.56 -3.46
CA THR A 273 -14.09 -20.65 -3.93
C THR A 273 -13.17 -19.80 -3.07
N SER A 274 -12.06 -20.39 -2.64
CA SER A 274 -10.90 -19.67 -2.10
C SER A 274 -9.88 -19.43 -3.21
N SER A 275 -9.51 -18.18 -3.45
CA SER A 275 -8.75 -17.80 -4.66
C SER A 275 -7.25 -18.12 -4.57
N TYR A 276 -6.64 -17.95 -3.38
CA TYR A 276 -5.18 -18.00 -3.21
C TYR A 276 -4.68 -19.05 -2.23
N HIS A 277 -5.58 -19.64 -1.44
CA HIS A 277 -5.24 -20.58 -0.39
C HIS A 277 -6.10 -21.85 -0.50
N ALA A 278 -5.50 -23.01 -0.24
CA ALA A 278 -6.24 -24.26 -0.16
C ALA A 278 -7.02 -24.31 1.16
N VAL A 279 -8.32 -24.58 1.05
CA VAL A 279 -9.23 -24.71 2.19
C VAL A 279 -9.91 -26.08 2.19
N ASP A 280 -10.20 -26.58 3.38
CA ASP A 280 -11.14 -27.67 3.59
C ASP A 280 -12.49 -27.05 3.95
N ILE A 281 -13.55 -27.57 3.34
CA ILE A 281 -14.91 -27.03 3.44
C ILE A 281 -15.81 -28.13 3.97
N GLU A 282 -16.33 -27.93 5.17
CA GLU A 282 -17.34 -28.78 5.80
C GLU A 282 -18.69 -28.06 5.71
N GLN A 283 -19.70 -28.73 5.18
CA GLN A 283 -21.06 -28.18 5.08
C GLN A 283 -21.96 -28.85 6.13
N HIS A 284 -22.57 -28.05 6.99
CA HIS A 284 -23.59 -28.48 7.95
C HIS A 284 -24.88 -27.72 7.63
N ASP A 285 -25.87 -28.42 7.05
CA ASP A 285 -27.12 -27.84 6.53
C ASP A 285 -26.88 -26.71 5.52
N ALA A 286 -27.22 -25.46 5.89
CA ALA A 286 -27.05 -24.25 5.09
C ALA A 286 -25.81 -23.43 5.50
N GLN A 287 -25.02 -23.92 6.45
CA GLN A 287 -23.83 -23.27 6.98
C GLN A 287 -22.57 -24.00 6.50
N TYR A 288 -21.49 -23.25 6.34
CA TYR A 288 -20.21 -23.76 5.87
C TYR A 288 -19.12 -23.40 6.87
N LEU A 289 -18.34 -24.39 7.27
CA LEU A 289 -17.12 -24.24 8.05
C LEU A 289 -15.93 -24.40 7.10
N LEU A 290 -15.10 -23.37 7.00
CA LEU A 290 -13.89 -23.41 6.19
C LEU A 290 -12.65 -23.26 7.06
N LYS A 291 -11.65 -24.11 6.81
CA LYS A 291 -10.34 -24.04 7.47
C LYS A 291 -9.23 -24.10 6.43
N LEU A 292 -8.10 -23.45 6.69
CA LEU A 292 -6.93 -23.64 5.85
C LEU A 292 -6.44 -25.09 5.93
N ARG A 293 -6.30 -25.74 4.78
CA ARG A 293 -5.91 -27.16 4.69
C ARG A 293 -4.54 -27.45 5.33
N GLN A 294 -3.64 -26.46 5.26
CA GLN A 294 -2.28 -26.59 5.78
C GLN A 294 -2.15 -26.08 7.23
N GLY A 295 -3.24 -25.70 7.89
CA GLY A 295 -3.21 -25.02 9.18
C GLY A 295 -2.64 -23.60 9.03
N ALA A 296 -1.65 -23.25 9.86
CA ALA A 296 -1.00 -21.95 9.82
C ALA A 296 -0.11 -21.82 8.55
N VAL A 297 -0.38 -20.81 7.74
CA VAL A 297 0.39 -20.49 6.52
C VAL A 297 1.23 -19.23 6.71
N LEU A 298 2.23 -19.02 5.86
CA LEU A 298 3.00 -17.79 5.85
C LEU A 298 2.10 -16.59 5.50
N SER A 299 2.24 -15.49 6.24
CA SER A 299 1.50 -14.25 5.99
C SER A 299 2.17 -13.44 4.86
N ASP A 300 2.24 -14.01 3.65
CA ASP A 300 2.89 -13.39 2.46
C ASP A 300 1.90 -12.88 1.41
N ARG A 301 0.61 -13.13 1.57
CA ARG A 301 -0.41 -12.73 0.59
C ARG A 301 -1.78 -12.63 1.24
N ASP A 302 -2.68 -11.94 0.58
CA ASP A 302 -4.04 -11.82 1.08
C ASP A 302 -4.86 -13.08 0.86
N PHE A 303 -5.80 -13.32 1.76
CA PHE A 303 -6.81 -14.36 1.60
C PHE A 303 -8.08 -13.76 0.98
N GLU A 304 -8.66 -14.44 -0.01
CA GLU A 304 -9.95 -14.08 -0.61
C GLU A 304 -10.84 -15.32 -0.67
N LEU A 305 -12.03 -15.21 -0.07
CA LEU A 305 -13.12 -16.17 -0.22
C LEU A 305 -14.23 -15.52 -1.02
N SER A 306 -14.75 -16.22 -2.03
CA SER A 306 -15.85 -15.74 -2.86
C SER A 306 -16.91 -16.81 -3.10
N TRP A 307 -18.17 -16.38 -3.20
CA TRP A 307 -19.30 -17.28 -3.45
C TRP A 307 -20.40 -16.62 -4.28
N ARG A 308 -21.25 -17.48 -4.85
CA ARG A 308 -22.42 -17.06 -5.64
C ARG A 308 -23.68 -17.74 -5.12
N PRO A 309 -24.81 -17.02 -4.99
CA PRO A 309 -26.11 -17.63 -4.74
C PRO A 309 -26.56 -18.45 -5.96
N ARG A 310 -27.46 -19.41 -5.75
CA ARG A 310 -28.20 -20.02 -6.87
C ARG A 310 -29.06 -18.97 -7.57
N VAL A 311 -29.25 -19.16 -8.87
CA VAL A 311 -30.04 -18.24 -9.71
C VAL A 311 -31.46 -18.11 -9.15
N GLY A 312 -31.90 -16.88 -8.88
CA GLY A 312 -33.22 -16.58 -8.30
C GLY A 312 -33.19 -16.30 -6.80
N ASP A 313 -32.13 -16.71 -6.09
CA ASP A 313 -31.98 -16.50 -4.63
C ASP A 313 -31.20 -15.22 -4.29
N THR A 314 -30.86 -14.39 -5.27
CA THR A 314 -30.15 -13.12 -5.08
C THR A 314 -31.07 -12.05 -4.47
N PRO A 315 -30.67 -11.37 -3.38
CA PRO A 315 -31.46 -10.29 -2.81
C PRO A 315 -31.59 -9.10 -3.80
N ALA A 316 -32.82 -8.69 -4.12
CA ALA A 316 -33.10 -7.57 -5.03
C ALA A 316 -32.82 -6.18 -4.45
N ALA A 317 -32.64 -6.09 -3.12
CA ALA A 317 -32.07 -5.00 -2.34
C ALA A 317 -31.93 -5.54 -0.91
N ALA A 318 -30.77 -5.34 -0.28
CA ALA A 318 -30.57 -5.73 1.11
C ALA A 318 -30.58 -4.49 2.00
N LEU A 319 -31.52 -4.46 2.95
CA LEU A 319 -31.57 -3.49 4.04
C LEU A 319 -31.20 -4.23 5.31
N PHE A 320 -30.11 -3.82 5.95
CA PHE A 320 -29.73 -4.30 7.29
C PHE A 320 -29.97 -3.18 8.28
N THR A 321 -30.60 -3.48 9.40
CA THR A 321 -30.96 -2.47 10.40
C THR A 321 -30.48 -2.88 11.78
N GLU A 322 -30.20 -1.88 12.60
CA GLU A 322 -29.92 -2.05 14.01
C GLU A 322 -30.45 -0.83 14.76
N ARG A 323 -31.14 -1.07 15.87
CA ARG A 323 -31.42 -0.03 16.84
C ARG A 323 -30.35 -0.12 17.93
N TRP A 324 -29.64 0.99 18.14
CA TRP A 324 -28.59 1.05 19.14
C TRP A 324 -28.75 2.35 19.94
N GLU A 325 -28.91 2.20 21.26
CA GLU A 325 -29.41 3.26 22.15
C GLU A 325 -30.77 3.80 21.65
N ASP A 326 -30.88 5.13 21.48
CA ASP A 326 -32.07 5.84 21.00
C ASP A 326 -32.00 6.20 19.50
N GLU A 327 -31.04 5.65 18.77
CA GLU A 327 -30.82 5.91 17.34
C GLU A 327 -31.02 4.63 16.51
N ASN A 328 -31.50 4.80 15.28
CA ASN A 328 -31.63 3.72 14.31
C ASN A 328 -30.52 3.84 13.27
N TYR A 329 -29.97 2.70 12.87
CA TYR A 329 -28.91 2.60 11.88
C TYR A 329 -29.33 1.64 10.78
N ALA A 330 -28.91 1.92 9.54
CA ALA A 330 -29.14 1.02 8.43
C ALA A 330 -27.97 0.97 7.45
N LEU A 331 -27.76 -0.19 6.84
CA LEU A 331 -26.98 -0.36 5.61
C LEU A 331 -27.94 -0.66 4.47
N LEU A 332 -28.05 0.30 3.55
CA LEU A 332 -28.88 0.21 2.37
C LEU A 332 -28.01 -0.14 1.16
N MET A 333 -28.24 -1.33 0.59
CA MET A 333 -27.64 -1.71 -0.68
C MET A 333 -28.48 -1.18 -1.84
N LEU A 334 -27.92 -0.23 -2.59
CA LEU A 334 -28.50 0.34 -3.80
C LEU A 334 -28.07 -0.50 -5.00
N LEU A 335 -29.04 -1.14 -5.66
CA LEU A 335 -28.82 -1.83 -6.93
C LEU A 335 -29.28 -0.94 -8.09
N PRO A 336 -28.58 -0.96 -9.23
CA PRO A 336 -29.04 -0.26 -10.41
C PRO A 336 -30.41 -0.79 -10.84
N PRO A 337 -31.32 0.06 -11.35
CA PRO A 337 -32.56 -0.42 -11.95
C PRO A 337 -32.23 -1.32 -13.15
N VAL A 338 -32.99 -2.40 -13.33
CA VAL A 338 -32.91 -3.20 -14.55
C VAL A 338 -33.18 -2.25 -15.73
N PRO A 339 -32.28 -2.16 -16.74
CA PRO A 339 -32.48 -1.26 -17.86
C PRO A 339 -33.84 -1.50 -18.50
N ALA A 340 -34.51 -0.42 -18.90
CA ALA A 340 -35.63 -0.54 -19.85
C ALA A 340 -35.14 -1.27 -21.11
N GLU A 341 -36.03 -2.00 -21.79
CA GLU A 341 -35.75 -2.91 -22.91
C GLU A 341 -34.98 -2.30 -24.11
N GLU A 342 -34.72 -1.00 -24.12
CA GLU A 342 -33.93 -0.32 -25.16
C GLU A 342 -32.49 -0.06 -24.70
N PRO A 343 -31.48 -0.75 -25.29
CA PRO A 343 -30.08 -0.43 -25.04
C PRO A 343 -29.76 0.98 -25.52
N LEU A 344 -29.19 1.81 -24.63
CA LEU A 344 -28.67 3.13 -25.00
C LEU A 344 -27.59 3.00 -26.08
N PRO A 345 -27.53 3.90 -27.07
CA PRO A 345 -26.50 3.84 -28.10
C PRO A 345 -25.10 3.99 -27.48
N PRO A 346 -24.12 3.17 -27.90
CA PRO A 346 -22.77 3.21 -27.34
C PRO A 346 -22.10 4.57 -27.58
N VAL A 347 -21.73 5.25 -26.49
CA VAL A 347 -20.98 6.51 -26.56
C VAL A 347 -19.52 6.24 -26.92
N ALA A 348 -18.96 7.01 -27.85
CA ALA A 348 -17.52 6.95 -28.17
C ALA A 348 -16.71 7.35 -26.93
N ARG A 349 -15.74 6.51 -26.55
CA ARG A 349 -14.93 6.68 -25.35
C ARG A 349 -13.49 7.03 -25.67
N GLU A 350 -12.85 7.75 -24.77
CA GLU A 350 -11.40 7.90 -24.71
C GLU A 350 -10.88 7.07 -23.53
N MET A 351 -10.02 6.09 -23.80
CA MET A 351 -9.45 5.17 -22.80
C MET A 351 -7.98 5.49 -22.53
N VAL A 352 -7.63 5.92 -21.32
CA VAL A 352 -6.23 6.13 -20.92
C VAL A 352 -5.80 5.03 -19.96
N PHE A 353 -4.92 4.14 -20.40
CA PHE A 353 -4.38 3.06 -19.57
C PHE A 353 -3.08 3.51 -18.92
N VAL A 354 -3.03 3.55 -17.59
CA VAL A 354 -1.83 3.88 -16.84
C VAL A 354 -1.30 2.61 -16.19
N ILE A 355 -0.06 2.24 -16.48
CA ILE A 355 0.58 1.01 -15.99
C ILE A 355 1.82 1.30 -15.17
N ASP A 356 1.85 0.73 -13.98
CA ASP A 356 3.01 0.72 -13.10
C ASP A 356 4.07 -0.27 -13.59
N THR A 357 5.30 0.21 -13.71
CA THR A 357 6.48 -0.58 -14.07
C THR A 357 7.59 -0.44 -13.03
N SER A 358 7.25 -0.20 -11.75
CA SER A 358 8.19 -0.12 -10.62
C SER A 358 8.74 -1.48 -10.20
N GLY A 359 9.75 -1.49 -9.33
CA GLY A 359 10.41 -2.71 -8.85
C GLY A 359 9.49 -3.71 -8.14
N SER A 360 8.44 -3.23 -7.46
CA SER A 360 7.44 -4.11 -6.81
C SER A 360 6.57 -4.86 -7.83
N MET A 361 6.45 -4.34 -9.04
CA MET A 361 5.74 -5.00 -10.14
C MET A 361 6.56 -6.14 -10.78
N HIS A 362 7.78 -6.42 -10.32
CA HIS A 362 8.60 -7.49 -10.90
C HIS A 362 7.94 -8.88 -10.83
N GLY A 363 8.37 -9.80 -11.69
CA GLY A 363 7.89 -11.18 -11.68
C GLY A 363 6.44 -11.31 -12.17
N ALA A 364 5.59 -11.94 -11.36
CA ALA A 364 4.22 -12.26 -11.75
C ALA A 364 3.33 -11.01 -11.92
N SER A 365 3.56 -9.96 -11.13
CA SER A 365 2.74 -8.74 -11.12
C SER A 365 2.73 -8.04 -12.50
N ILE A 366 3.90 -7.79 -13.10
CA ILE A 366 3.96 -7.15 -14.43
C ILE A 366 3.35 -8.05 -15.52
N GLN A 367 3.42 -9.38 -15.38
CA GLN A 367 2.77 -10.29 -16.32
C GLN A 367 1.24 -10.22 -16.22
N GLN A 368 0.70 -10.13 -15.01
CA GLN A 368 -0.73 -9.92 -14.76
C GLN A 368 -1.19 -8.57 -15.34
N ALA A 369 -0.47 -7.49 -15.07
CA ALA A 369 -0.76 -6.16 -15.60
C ALA A 369 -0.75 -6.13 -17.14
N LYS A 370 0.28 -6.73 -17.77
CA LYS A 370 0.38 -6.85 -19.24
C LYS A 370 -0.73 -7.72 -19.82
N ALA A 371 -1.12 -8.80 -19.14
CA ALA A 371 -2.24 -9.63 -19.56
C ALA A 371 -3.58 -8.86 -19.50
N ALA A 372 -3.81 -8.12 -18.42
CA ALA A 372 -5.00 -7.29 -18.24
C ALA A 372 -5.11 -6.22 -19.34
N LEU A 373 -4.02 -5.48 -19.59
CA LEU A 373 -4.01 -4.47 -20.65
C LEU A 373 -4.11 -5.07 -22.05
N ARG A 374 -3.60 -6.28 -22.30
CA ARG A 374 -3.80 -6.96 -23.58
C ARG A 374 -5.26 -7.24 -23.85
N VAL A 375 -5.99 -7.78 -22.86
CA VAL A 375 -7.45 -7.99 -22.96
C VAL A 375 -8.15 -6.66 -23.19
N ALA A 376 -7.71 -5.60 -22.51
CA ALA A 376 -8.29 -4.27 -22.64
C ALA A 376 -8.16 -3.68 -24.04
N LEU A 377 -6.96 -3.74 -24.62
CA LEU A 377 -6.70 -3.23 -25.97
C LEU A 377 -7.47 -3.98 -27.04
N GLN A 378 -7.70 -5.28 -26.84
CA GLN A 378 -8.47 -6.11 -27.77
C GLN A 378 -9.98 -5.86 -27.72
N ARG A 379 -10.51 -5.28 -26.63
CA ARG A 379 -11.92 -4.91 -26.51
C ARG A 379 -12.24 -3.47 -26.94
N LEU A 380 -11.24 -2.68 -27.36
CA LEU A 380 -11.47 -1.35 -27.91
C LEU A 380 -12.28 -1.43 -29.21
N ARG A 381 -13.26 -0.54 -29.38
CA ARG A 381 -14.07 -0.45 -30.59
C ARG A 381 -13.42 0.53 -31.56
N PRO A 382 -13.64 0.40 -32.88
CA PRO A 382 -13.07 1.32 -33.88
C PRO A 382 -13.40 2.80 -33.67
N GLY A 383 -14.52 3.12 -33.00
CA GLY A 383 -14.91 4.49 -32.65
C GLY A 383 -14.23 5.05 -31.39
N ASP A 384 -13.53 4.23 -30.63
CA ASP A 384 -12.86 4.63 -29.40
C ASP A 384 -11.50 5.27 -29.72
N SER A 385 -11.02 6.16 -28.84
CA SER A 385 -9.62 6.61 -28.80
C SER A 385 -8.93 6.08 -27.56
N PHE A 386 -7.60 5.93 -27.61
CA PHE A 386 -6.86 5.43 -26.47
C PHE A 386 -5.41 5.93 -26.38
N ASN A 387 -4.84 5.82 -25.19
CA ASN A 387 -3.41 6.00 -24.95
C ASN A 387 -2.92 5.05 -23.85
N LEU A 388 -1.62 4.76 -23.84
CA LEU A 388 -0.94 4.05 -22.76
C LEU A 388 0.09 4.97 -22.12
N VAL A 389 0.12 4.98 -20.80
CA VAL A 389 1.10 5.71 -19.98
C VAL A 389 1.76 4.70 -19.05
N ARG A 390 3.09 4.55 -19.14
CA ARG A 390 3.85 3.81 -18.13
C ARG A 390 4.37 4.77 -17.06
N PHE A 391 4.56 4.27 -15.86
CA PHE A 391 5.30 5.01 -14.84
C PHE A 391 6.16 4.11 -13.94
N ASN A 392 7.30 4.67 -13.55
CA ASN A 392 8.13 4.24 -12.43
C ASN A 392 8.68 5.52 -11.77
N GLN A 393 9.99 5.78 -11.75
CA GLN A 393 10.51 7.14 -11.47
C GLN A 393 10.26 8.12 -12.63
N ARG A 394 9.99 7.61 -13.83
CA ARG A 394 9.73 8.40 -15.04
C ARG A 394 8.33 8.09 -15.55
N THR A 395 7.69 9.07 -16.17
CA THR A 395 6.39 8.92 -16.82
C THR A 395 6.54 9.05 -18.33
N GLU A 396 6.09 8.05 -19.07
CA GLU A 396 6.15 8.04 -20.54
C GLU A 396 4.83 7.57 -21.13
N ALA A 397 4.36 8.24 -22.18
CA ALA A 397 3.18 7.85 -22.92
C ALA A 397 3.57 7.28 -24.28
N LEU A 398 2.80 6.30 -24.77
CA LEU A 398 2.96 5.72 -26.10
C LEU A 398 2.71 6.77 -27.19
N PHE A 399 1.66 7.57 -27.01
CA PHE A 399 1.30 8.65 -27.92
C PHE A 399 1.33 10.00 -27.21
N VAL A 400 1.60 11.07 -27.97
CA VAL A 400 1.57 12.44 -27.43
C VAL A 400 0.15 12.81 -26.99
N GLN A 401 -0.85 12.41 -27.78
CA GLN A 401 -2.28 12.53 -27.50
C GLN A 401 -2.96 11.19 -27.78
N SER A 402 -4.18 10.99 -27.27
CA SER A 402 -4.94 9.76 -27.52
C SER A 402 -5.24 9.60 -29.01
N GLU A 403 -4.96 8.41 -29.54
CA GLU A 403 -5.11 8.07 -30.95
C GLU A 403 -6.34 7.17 -31.17
N ALA A 404 -6.86 7.12 -32.40
CA ALA A 404 -7.95 6.21 -32.73
C ALA A 404 -7.55 4.74 -32.53
N ALA A 405 -8.48 3.91 -32.05
CA ALA A 405 -8.32 2.47 -31.87
C ALA A 405 -8.33 1.69 -33.21
N SER A 406 -7.49 2.12 -34.17
CA SER A 406 -7.28 1.42 -35.43
C SER A 406 -6.48 0.12 -35.20
N PRO A 407 -6.63 -0.91 -36.06
CA PRO A 407 -5.85 -2.14 -35.95
C PRO A 407 -4.34 -1.92 -35.89
N ASP A 408 -3.80 -0.92 -36.60
CA ASP A 408 -2.38 -0.62 -36.59
C ASP A 408 -1.92 0.07 -35.29
N ASN A 409 -2.72 1.00 -34.76
CA ASN A 409 -2.41 1.63 -33.47
C ASN A 409 -2.50 0.63 -32.32
N VAL A 410 -3.49 -0.27 -32.34
CA VAL A 410 -3.59 -1.37 -31.36
C VAL A 410 -2.39 -2.31 -31.46
N ARG A 411 -1.93 -2.66 -32.67
CA ARG A 411 -0.72 -3.48 -32.86
C ARG A 411 0.53 -2.81 -32.31
N ARG A 412 0.71 -1.50 -32.55
CA ARG A 412 1.80 -0.70 -31.98
C ARG A 412 1.76 -0.70 -30.45
N ALA A 413 0.57 -0.55 -29.86
CA ALA A 413 0.39 -0.57 -28.42
C ALA A 413 0.70 -1.94 -27.80
N LEU A 414 0.29 -3.03 -28.44
CA LEU A 414 0.63 -4.39 -28.00
C LEU A 414 2.14 -4.67 -28.04
N ALA A 415 2.82 -4.18 -29.09
CA ALA A 415 4.28 -4.29 -29.19
C ALA A 415 4.99 -3.48 -28.10
N TRP A 416 4.55 -2.24 -27.84
CA TRP A 416 5.07 -1.41 -26.77
C TRP A 416 4.86 -2.04 -25.38
N LEU A 417 3.65 -2.54 -25.12
CA LEU A 417 3.29 -3.24 -23.90
C LEU A 417 4.19 -4.47 -23.67
N ALA A 418 4.49 -5.23 -24.73
CA ALA A 418 5.34 -6.40 -24.66
C ALA A 418 6.78 -6.09 -24.21
N MET A 419 7.28 -4.89 -24.50
CA MET A 419 8.64 -4.46 -24.14
C MET A 419 8.77 -3.94 -22.70
N LEU A 420 7.66 -3.64 -22.01
CA LEU A 420 7.72 -3.10 -20.65
C LEU A 420 8.39 -4.08 -19.67
N GLN A 421 9.29 -3.54 -18.85
CA GLN A 421 10.00 -4.22 -17.77
C GLN A 421 9.78 -3.48 -16.45
N ALA A 422 9.75 -4.23 -15.35
CA ALA A 422 9.49 -3.70 -14.01
C ALA A 422 10.82 -3.36 -13.29
N GLU A 423 11.06 -2.08 -13.07
CA GLU A 423 12.26 -1.52 -12.45
C GLU A 423 12.05 -0.10 -11.92
N GLY A 424 12.89 0.30 -10.95
CA GLY A 424 12.88 1.64 -10.36
C GLY A 424 11.79 1.86 -9.31
N GLY A 425 11.64 3.12 -8.89
CA GLY A 425 10.67 3.58 -7.90
C GLY A 425 9.27 3.82 -8.47
N THR A 426 8.40 4.43 -7.67
CA THR A 426 6.96 4.49 -7.93
C THR A 426 6.42 5.93 -7.85
N GLU A 427 6.89 6.80 -8.74
CA GLU A 427 6.42 8.20 -8.85
C GLU A 427 5.04 8.26 -9.53
N MET A 428 3.99 8.07 -8.74
CA MET A 428 2.60 8.09 -9.23
C MET A 428 2.10 9.48 -9.62
N LEU A 429 2.59 10.53 -8.95
CA LEU A 429 2.04 11.89 -9.08
C LEU A 429 2.13 12.41 -10.53
N PRO A 430 3.29 12.35 -11.23
CA PRO A 430 3.36 12.85 -12.61
C PRO A 430 2.54 12.00 -13.59
N ALA A 431 2.43 10.70 -13.34
CA ALA A 431 1.63 9.78 -14.14
C ALA A 431 0.14 10.11 -14.04
N LEU A 432 -0.34 10.37 -12.82
CA LEU A 432 -1.71 10.72 -12.55
C LEU A 432 -2.05 12.13 -13.08
N GLN A 433 -1.17 13.11 -12.92
CA GLN A 433 -1.33 14.44 -13.52
C GLN A 433 -1.47 14.36 -15.04
N ARG A 434 -0.60 13.57 -15.70
CA ARG A 434 -0.68 13.36 -17.15
C ARG A 434 -1.97 12.66 -17.56
N ALA A 435 -2.40 11.67 -16.78
CA ALA A 435 -3.63 10.93 -17.03
C ALA A 435 -4.89 11.77 -16.77
N LEU A 436 -4.86 12.74 -15.85
CA LEU A 436 -6.00 13.62 -15.55
C LEU A 436 -6.00 14.91 -16.39
N ALA A 437 -4.90 15.22 -17.07
CA ALA A 437 -4.77 16.44 -17.87
C ALA A 437 -5.94 16.62 -18.87
N PRO A 438 -6.59 17.79 -18.88
CA PRO A 438 -7.74 18.05 -19.75
C PRO A 438 -7.31 18.01 -21.22
N GLN A 439 -8.02 17.24 -22.04
CA GLN A 439 -7.82 17.16 -23.49
C GLN A 439 -8.92 17.97 -24.21
N PRO A 440 -8.58 18.71 -25.27
CA PRO A 440 -9.55 19.47 -26.06
C PRO A 440 -10.38 18.54 -26.97
N GLN A 441 -11.37 17.84 -26.41
CA GLN A 441 -12.45 17.21 -27.18
C GLN A 441 -13.66 16.89 -26.26
N GLN A 442 -14.65 17.78 -26.26
CA GLN A 442 -15.77 17.81 -25.31
C GLN A 442 -16.93 16.83 -25.59
N GLN A 443 -16.75 15.80 -26.43
CA GLN A 443 -17.85 14.89 -26.81
C GLN A 443 -17.60 13.40 -26.55
N ARG A 444 -16.51 13.02 -25.86
CA ARG A 444 -16.21 11.62 -25.53
C ARG A 444 -16.27 11.35 -24.04
N LEU A 445 -16.76 10.18 -23.67
CA LEU A 445 -16.67 9.68 -22.30
C LEU A 445 -15.22 9.30 -22.00
N ARG A 446 -14.55 10.05 -21.12
CA ARG A 446 -13.15 9.82 -20.79
C ARG A 446 -13.00 8.89 -19.59
N GLN A 447 -12.28 7.79 -19.77
CA GLN A 447 -12.11 6.74 -18.78
C GLN A 447 -10.63 6.41 -18.63
N ILE A 448 -10.15 6.46 -17.40
CA ILE A 448 -8.77 6.18 -17.01
C ILE A 448 -8.77 4.85 -16.28
N VAL A 449 -7.88 3.94 -16.68
CA VAL A 449 -7.68 2.65 -16.00
C VAL A 449 -6.26 2.64 -15.45
N PHE A 450 -6.13 2.68 -14.13
CA PHE A 450 -4.86 2.78 -13.42
C PHE A 450 -4.48 1.44 -12.81
N VAL A 451 -3.37 0.86 -13.27
CA VAL A 451 -2.93 -0.52 -12.99
C VAL A 451 -1.63 -0.47 -12.18
N THR A 452 -1.69 -0.88 -10.91
CA THR A 452 -0.58 -0.80 -9.95
C THR A 452 -0.81 -1.77 -8.78
N ASP A 453 0.21 -2.02 -7.97
CA ASP A 453 0.07 -2.63 -6.64
C ASP A 453 -0.35 -1.60 -5.56
N GLY A 454 -0.29 -0.29 -5.84
CA GLY A 454 -0.76 0.79 -4.97
C GLY A 454 0.18 1.10 -3.79
N SER A 455 1.39 0.55 -3.78
CA SER A 455 2.29 0.57 -2.64
C SER A 455 3.03 1.91 -2.47
N VAL A 456 2.31 2.98 -2.11
CA VAL A 456 2.85 4.35 -1.91
C VAL A 456 2.52 4.93 -0.53
N GLY A 457 3.36 5.83 -0.03
CA GLY A 457 3.19 6.51 1.26
C GLY A 457 2.45 7.85 1.20
N ASN A 458 2.46 8.57 0.07
CA ASN A 458 1.92 9.93 -0.09
C ASN A 458 0.46 9.97 -0.59
N GLU A 459 -0.37 9.04 -0.09
CA GLU A 459 -1.74 8.79 -0.57
C GLU A 459 -2.62 10.05 -0.57
N SER A 460 -2.53 10.89 0.47
CA SER A 460 -3.33 12.12 0.61
C SER A 460 -3.14 13.10 -0.54
N ALA A 461 -1.90 13.28 -1.01
CA ALA A 461 -1.59 14.17 -2.12
C ALA A 461 -2.18 13.65 -3.44
N LEU A 462 -2.16 12.33 -3.65
CA LEU A 462 -2.74 11.69 -4.82
C LEU A 462 -4.28 11.78 -4.81
N PHE A 463 -4.92 11.60 -3.65
CA PHE A 463 -6.36 11.77 -3.51
C PHE A 463 -6.82 13.20 -3.81
N GLU A 464 -6.08 14.20 -3.32
CA GLU A 464 -6.38 15.61 -3.59
C GLU A 464 -6.23 15.94 -5.09
N LEU A 465 -5.20 15.38 -5.73
CA LEU A 465 -5.02 15.52 -7.17
C LEU A 465 -6.21 14.93 -7.96
N ILE A 466 -6.70 13.74 -7.58
CA ILE A 466 -7.86 13.12 -8.22
C ILE A 466 -9.07 14.05 -8.06
N ARG A 467 -9.38 14.47 -6.83
CA ARG A 467 -10.55 15.32 -6.56
C ARG A 467 -10.54 16.63 -7.32
N THR A 468 -9.38 17.26 -7.45
CA THR A 468 -9.24 18.58 -8.08
C THR A 468 -9.15 18.52 -9.60
N GLN A 469 -8.59 17.45 -10.17
CA GLN A 469 -8.31 17.36 -11.62
C GLN A 469 -9.15 16.32 -12.38
N LEU A 470 -10.01 15.52 -11.73
CA LEU A 470 -10.81 14.50 -12.41
C LEU A 470 -11.70 15.08 -13.53
N GLY A 471 -12.30 16.24 -13.29
CA GLY A 471 -13.25 16.86 -14.21
C GLY A 471 -14.40 15.91 -14.56
N GLY A 472 -14.68 15.76 -15.86
CA GLY A 472 -15.67 14.81 -16.37
C GLY A 472 -15.16 13.38 -16.58
N SER A 473 -13.90 13.09 -16.22
CA SER A 473 -13.30 11.77 -16.39
C SER A 473 -13.82 10.78 -15.34
N ARG A 474 -13.66 9.49 -15.61
CA ARG A 474 -13.80 8.42 -14.61
C ARG A 474 -12.48 7.72 -14.42
N LEU A 475 -12.11 7.40 -13.19
CA LEU A 475 -10.88 6.69 -12.85
C LEU A 475 -11.23 5.34 -12.22
N PHE A 476 -10.82 4.27 -12.89
CA PHE A 476 -10.93 2.89 -12.46
C PHE A 476 -9.55 2.41 -12.04
N THR A 477 -9.48 1.60 -10.99
CA THR A 477 -8.21 1.10 -10.46
C THR A 477 -8.17 -0.42 -10.55
N ILE A 478 -7.01 -0.96 -10.96
CA ILE A 478 -6.73 -2.39 -10.99
C ILE A 478 -5.56 -2.67 -10.05
N GLY A 479 -5.87 -3.27 -8.90
CA GLY A 479 -4.87 -3.73 -7.93
C GLY A 479 -4.23 -5.02 -8.41
N ILE A 480 -2.92 -5.02 -8.58
CA ILE A 480 -2.13 -6.15 -9.06
C ILE A 480 -1.31 -6.76 -7.92
N GLY A 481 -1.13 -8.08 -7.95
CA GLY A 481 -0.19 -8.79 -7.07
C GLY A 481 -0.82 -9.40 -5.83
N SER A 482 0.01 -9.93 -4.95
CA SER A 482 -0.39 -10.77 -3.80
C SER A 482 -0.95 -9.99 -2.60
N ALA A 483 -0.59 -8.72 -2.45
CA ALA A 483 -1.03 -7.88 -1.34
C ALA A 483 -1.01 -6.37 -1.70
N PRO A 484 -1.75 -5.93 -2.74
CA PRO A 484 -1.80 -4.51 -3.09
C PRO A 484 -2.46 -3.67 -1.98
N ASN A 485 -2.13 -2.38 -1.94
CA ASN A 485 -2.72 -1.40 -1.03
C ASN A 485 -4.19 -1.13 -1.38
N SER A 486 -5.10 -1.98 -0.92
CA SER A 486 -6.55 -1.90 -1.17
C SER A 486 -7.14 -0.55 -0.78
N HIS A 487 -6.65 0.05 0.31
CA HIS A 487 -7.08 1.37 0.76
C HIS A 487 -6.90 2.44 -0.31
N PHE A 488 -5.68 2.57 -0.84
CA PHE A 488 -5.40 3.53 -1.90
C PHE A 488 -6.23 3.23 -3.15
N MET A 489 -6.25 1.97 -3.58
CA MET A 489 -6.93 1.58 -4.82
C MET A 489 -8.43 1.81 -4.79
N ARG A 490 -9.10 1.44 -3.69
CA ARG A 490 -10.55 1.65 -3.52
C ARG A 490 -10.88 3.12 -3.40
N ARG A 491 -10.13 3.88 -2.58
CA ARG A 491 -10.37 5.32 -2.42
C ARG A 491 -10.12 6.12 -3.69
N ALA A 492 -9.08 5.80 -4.45
CA ALA A 492 -8.81 6.44 -5.73
C ALA A 492 -9.93 6.17 -6.74
N ALA A 493 -10.50 4.95 -6.77
CA ALA A 493 -11.67 4.65 -7.60
C ALA A 493 -12.93 5.38 -7.13
N GLU A 494 -13.20 5.43 -5.82
CA GLU A 494 -14.33 6.17 -5.23
C GLU A 494 -14.28 7.66 -5.59
N PHE A 495 -13.14 8.33 -5.33
CA PHE A 495 -12.94 9.73 -5.72
C PHE A 495 -12.93 9.90 -7.25
N GLY A 496 -12.50 8.87 -7.96
CA GLY A 496 -12.50 8.76 -9.41
C GLY A 496 -13.86 8.50 -10.06
N ARG A 497 -14.93 8.32 -9.29
CA ARG A 497 -16.26 7.87 -9.78
C ARG A 497 -16.21 6.56 -10.57
N GLY A 498 -15.20 5.72 -10.34
CA GLY A 498 -15.05 4.42 -10.98
C GLY A 498 -15.12 3.29 -9.96
N SER A 499 -14.64 2.12 -10.37
CA SER A 499 -14.64 0.91 -9.55
C SER A 499 -13.23 0.36 -9.37
N PHE A 500 -13.01 -0.30 -8.24
CA PHE A 500 -11.78 -1.03 -7.93
C PHE A 500 -11.92 -2.49 -8.37
N THR A 501 -10.93 -3.01 -9.09
CA THR A 501 -10.83 -4.42 -9.46
C THR A 501 -9.52 -4.99 -8.94
N TYR A 502 -9.56 -6.20 -8.38
CA TYR A 502 -8.37 -6.89 -7.91
C TYR A 502 -8.01 -8.07 -8.81
N ILE A 503 -6.72 -8.24 -9.10
CA ILE A 503 -6.16 -9.35 -9.86
C ILE A 503 -4.93 -9.86 -9.10
N GLY A 504 -5.09 -10.97 -8.38
CA GLY A 504 -3.99 -11.64 -7.69
C GLY A 504 -3.26 -12.70 -8.53
N SER A 505 -3.87 -13.16 -9.63
CA SER A 505 -3.33 -14.25 -10.45
C SER A 505 -3.63 -14.08 -11.96
N ILE A 506 -2.81 -14.70 -12.81
CA ILE A 506 -3.01 -14.67 -14.28
C ILE A 506 -4.33 -15.34 -14.72
N PRO A 507 -4.74 -16.51 -14.18
CA PRO A 507 -5.99 -17.16 -14.57
C PRO A 507 -7.25 -16.30 -14.35
N GLU A 508 -7.22 -15.41 -13.36
CA GLU A 508 -8.34 -14.53 -13.05
C GLU A 508 -8.47 -13.33 -14.00
N VAL A 509 -7.38 -12.96 -14.72
CA VAL A 509 -7.32 -11.75 -15.54
C VAL A 509 -8.50 -11.65 -16.50
N ALA A 510 -8.80 -12.72 -17.24
CA ALA A 510 -9.87 -12.71 -18.24
C ALA A 510 -11.23 -12.39 -17.61
N ALA A 511 -11.59 -13.10 -16.53
CA ALA A 511 -12.88 -12.93 -15.86
C ALA A 511 -13.00 -11.57 -15.15
N ARG A 512 -11.94 -11.09 -14.48
CA ARG A 512 -11.93 -9.79 -13.79
C ARG A 512 -11.99 -8.63 -14.80
N MET A 513 -11.26 -8.73 -15.91
CA MET A 513 -11.30 -7.72 -16.97
C MET A 513 -12.64 -7.69 -17.69
N GLU A 514 -13.24 -8.85 -17.98
CA GLU A 514 -14.60 -8.91 -18.52
C GLU A 514 -15.59 -8.19 -17.60
N GLY A 515 -15.50 -8.44 -16.29
CA GLY A 515 -16.32 -7.75 -15.31
C GLY A 515 -16.12 -6.23 -15.33
N LEU A 516 -14.88 -5.76 -15.36
CA LEU A 516 -14.55 -4.33 -15.47
C LEU A 516 -15.08 -3.71 -16.77
N PHE A 517 -14.96 -4.38 -17.91
CA PHE A 517 -15.45 -3.86 -19.20
C PHE A 517 -16.96 -3.70 -19.23
N HIS A 518 -17.69 -4.63 -18.62
CA HIS A 518 -19.13 -4.51 -18.48
C HIS A 518 -19.53 -3.21 -17.74
N LYS A 519 -18.77 -2.84 -16.70
CA LYS A 519 -18.94 -1.57 -15.96
C LYS A 519 -18.55 -0.36 -16.82
N LEU A 520 -17.41 -0.43 -17.50
CA LEU A 520 -16.91 0.64 -18.37
C LEU A 520 -17.87 0.95 -19.53
N GLU A 521 -18.61 -0.05 -20.02
CA GLU A 521 -19.47 0.07 -21.19
C GLU A 521 -20.88 0.56 -20.85
N THR A 522 -21.33 0.41 -19.60
CA THR A 522 -22.74 0.66 -19.21
C THR A 522 -22.86 1.31 -17.82
N PRO A 523 -22.68 2.64 -17.69
CA PRO A 523 -23.07 3.33 -16.46
C PRO A 523 -24.59 3.28 -16.31
N ALA A 524 -25.09 2.62 -15.28
CA ALA A 524 -26.52 2.35 -15.12
C ALA A 524 -27.27 3.54 -14.49
N LEU A 525 -26.66 4.22 -13.50
CA LEU A 525 -27.23 5.41 -12.87
C LEU A 525 -26.11 6.38 -12.45
N THR A 526 -26.18 7.64 -12.85
CA THR A 526 -25.21 8.69 -12.49
C THR A 526 -25.89 9.82 -11.69
N ASP A 527 -25.08 10.69 -11.08
CA ASP A 527 -25.54 11.88 -10.34
C ASP A 527 -26.56 11.51 -9.26
N ILE A 528 -26.21 10.50 -8.46
CA ILE A 528 -27.11 9.89 -7.49
C ILE A 528 -27.20 10.78 -6.25
N GLU A 529 -28.43 11.10 -5.86
CA GLU A 529 -28.75 11.85 -4.66
C GLU A 529 -29.72 11.06 -3.79
N LEU A 530 -29.46 11.04 -2.48
CA LEU A 530 -30.33 10.44 -1.48
C LEU A 530 -30.88 11.53 -0.56
N GLN A 531 -32.18 11.77 -0.67
CA GLN A 531 -32.89 12.69 0.20
C GLN A 531 -33.49 11.91 1.36
N LEU A 532 -32.97 12.17 2.55
CA LEU A 532 -33.49 11.56 3.78
C LEU A 532 -34.81 12.23 4.20
N PRO A 533 -35.69 11.47 4.87
CA PRO A 533 -36.88 12.04 5.48
C PRO A 533 -36.54 13.07 6.56
N ALA A 534 -37.49 13.96 6.86
CA ALA A 534 -37.39 14.92 7.96
C ALA A 534 -37.47 14.19 9.31
N ALA A 535 -36.36 13.60 9.72
CA ALA A 535 -36.18 12.94 11.00
C ALA A 535 -35.00 13.57 11.77
N PRO A 536 -35.06 13.66 13.11
CA PRO A 536 -33.93 14.12 13.90
C PRO A 536 -32.68 13.28 13.64
N LYS A 537 -31.51 13.94 13.55
CA LYS A 537 -30.20 13.31 13.31
C LYS A 537 -30.12 12.43 12.06
N ALA A 538 -30.98 12.69 11.07
CA ALA A 538 -31.01 11.99 9.80
C ALA A 538 -29.74 12.28 8.99
N GLU A 539 -28.87 11.29 8.83
CA GLU A 539 -27.57 11.43 8.16
C GLU A 539 -27.20 10.16 7.39
N PHE A 540 -26.41 10.31 6.33
CA PHE A 540 -25.91 9.17 5.57
C PHE A 540 -24.47 9.35 5.07
N TYR A 541 -23.80 8.24 4.83
CA TYR A 541 -22.44 8.17 4.27
C TYR A 541 -22.32 7.03 3.22
N PRO A 542 -21.55 7.21 2.14
CA PRO A 542 -20.80 8.43 1.79
C PRO A 542 -21.74 9.59 1.40
N ARG A 543 -21.29 10.84 1.61
CA ARG A 543 -22.08 12.04 1.27
C ARG A 543 -22.23 12.23 -0.25
N ASN A 544 -21.19 11.84 -0.99
CA ASN A 544 -21.22 11.77 -2.45
C ASN A 544 -21.38 10.30 -2.81
N ILE A 545 -22.55 9.93 -3.34
CA ILE A 545 -22.84 8.56 -3.74
C ILE A 545 -22.19 8.34 -5.13
N PRO A 546 -21.29 7.35 -5.28
CA PRO A 546 -20.66 7.07 -6.57
C PRO A 546 -21.69 6.61 -7.62
N ASP A 547 -21.32 6.72 -8.90
CA ASP A 547 -22.13 6.21 -10.01
C ASP A 547 -22.39 4.69 -9.81
N LEU A 548 -23.62 4.22 -10.10
CA LEU A 548 -23.96 2.80 -10.07
C LEU A 548 -23.65 2.16 -11.42
N TYR A 549 -22.85 1.10 -11.37
CA TYR A 549 -22.52 0.26 -12.50
C TYR A 549 -23.34 -1.03 -12.47
N LEU A 550 -23.66 -1.58 -13.64
CA LEU A 550 -24.44 -2.82 -13.72
C LEU A 550 -23.69 -3.96 -13.00
N GLY A 551 -24.36 -4.58 -12.02
CA GLY A 551 -23.80 -5.66 -11.20
C GLY A 551 -22.99 -5.21 -9.98
N GLU A 552 -22.75 -3.91 -9.79
CA GLU A 552 -22.03 -3.38 -8.62
C GLU A 552 -22.94 -2.45 -7.80
N PRO A 553 -23.44 -2.91 -6.65
CA PRO A 553 -24.25 -2.10 -5.78
C PRO A 553 -23.39 -1.09 -5.02
N VAL A 554 -24.03 0.00 -4.62
CA VAL A 554 -23.45 0.96 -3.68
C VAL A 554 -24.12 0.77 -2.33
N VAL A 555 -23.32 0.60 -1.28
CA VAL A 555 -23.84 0.50 0.09
C VAL A 555 -23.78 1.87 0.76
N VAL A 556 -24.94 2.40 1.13
CA VAL A 556 -25.07 3.63 1.90
C VAL A 556 -25.36 3.28 3.35
N ALA A 557 -24.63 3.89 4.29
CA ALA A 557 -24.92 3.78 5.71
C ALA A 557 -25.77 4.97 6.16
N LEU A 558 -26.87 4.71 6.85
CA LEU A 558 -27.83 5.70 7.32
C LEU A 558 -27.95 5.68 8.84
N ARG A 559 -28.26 6.85 9.40
CA ARG A 559 -28.64 7.05 10.80
C ARG A 559 -29.83 7.99 10.88
N TRP A 560 -30.77 7.73 11.77
CA TRP A 560 -31.84 8.66 12.14
C TRP A 560 -32.37 8.35 13.55
N GLN A 561 -33.12 9.26 14.12
CA GLN A 561 -33.81 9.06 15.39
C GLN A 561 -35.34 9.15 15.19
N GLY A 562 -36.10 8.32 15.92
CA GLY A 562 -37.57 8.27 15.82
C GLY A 562 -38.09 7.21 14.83
N ALA A 563 -39.33 7.39 14.37
CA ALA A 563 -39.98 6.44 13.46
C ALA A 563 -39.27 6.42 12.10
N ALA A 564 -39.15 5.23 11.52
CA ALA A 564 -38.58 5.06 10.21
C ALA A 564 -39.52 5.64 9.14
N GLN A 565 -38.90 6.27 8.14
CA GLN A 565 -39.61 7.00 7.08
C GLN A 565 -38.97 6.63 5.74
N ASN A 566 -39.65 6.97 4.64
CA ASN A 566 -39.13 6.69 3.31
C ASN A 566 -38.07 7.72 2.92
N ALA A 567 -36.97 7.26 2.32
CA ALA A 567 -36.01 8.12 1.64
C ALA A 567 -36.33 8.21 0.14
N LEU A 568 -36.00 9.33 -0.50
CA LEU A 568 -36.12 9.50 -1.95
C LEU A 568 -34.74 9.41 -2.58
N LEU A 569 -34.55 8.39 -3.41
CA LEU A 569 -33.36 8.23 -4.24
C LEU A 569 -33.63 8.84 -5.61
N SER A 570 -32.73 9.66 -6.12
CA SER A 570 -32.79 10.24 -7.46
C SER A 570 -31.46 10.12 -8.19
N GLY A 571 -31.50 10.14 -9.51
CA GLY A 571 -30.31 10.11 -10.37
C GLY A 571 -30.66 10.25 -11.84
N ARG A 572 -29.72 9.88 -12.71
CA ARG A 572 -29.88 9.94 -14.17
C ARG A 572 -29.56 8.61 -14.83
N ILE A 573 -30.44 8.18 -15.73
CA ILE A 573 -30.21 7.05 -16.64
C ILE A 573 -30.00 7.66 -18.03
N GLY A 574 -28.74 7.75 -18.46
CA GLY A 574 -28.36 8.56 -19.61
C GLY A 574 -28.82 10.01 -19.44
N VAL A 575 -29.71 10.47 -20.31
CA VAL A 575 -30.27 11.84 -20.24
C VAL A 575 -31.53 11.95 -19.37
N ARG A 576 -32.20 10.84 -19.04
CA ARG A 576 -33.49 10.83 -18.34
C ARG A 576 -33.28 10.94 -16.83
N ARG A 577 -34.11 11.73 -16.14
CA ARG A 577 -34.17 11.75 -14.68
C ARG A 577 -34.89 10.50 -14.18
N TRP A 578 -34.37 9.92 -13.11
CA TRP A 578 -34.92 8.75 -12.44
C TRP A 578 -35.05 9.05 -10.94
N ASN A 579 -36.13 8.58 -10.33
CA ASN A 579 -36.29 8.62 -8.88
C ASN A 579 -37.05 7.39 -8.38
N ARG A 580 -36.84 7.04 -7.11
CA ARG A 580 -37.48 5.90 -6.43
C ARG A 580 -37.55 6.16 -4.93
N GLN A 581 -38.69 5.86 -4.33
CA GLN A 581 -38.80 5.82 -2.87
C GLN A 581 -38.22 4.52 -2.32
N VAL A 582 -37.42 4.62 -1.27
CA VAL A 582 -36.83 3.51 -0.54
C VAL A 582 -37.40 3.48 0.86
N LYS A 583 -38.02 2.37 1.24
CA LYS A 583 -38.48 2.15 2.61
C LYS A 583 -37.29 1.82 3.51
N LEU A 584 -37.17 2.50 4.64
CA LEU A 584 -36.13 2.25 5.65
C LEU A 584 -36.59 1.29 6.76
N GLU A 585 -37.61 0.49 6.48
CA GLU A 585 -38.24 -0.48 7.41
C GLU A 585 -38.22 -1.90 6.83
N GLY A 586 -38.30 -2.90 7.70
CA GLY A 586 -38.41 -4.31 7.32
C GLY A 586 -37.10 -4.94 6.85
N GLY A 587 -35.95 -4.34 7.19
CA GLY A 587 -34.63 -4.92 6.97
C GLY A 587 -34.33 -6.10 7.89
N LYS A 588 -33.30 -6.89 7.56
CA LYS A 588 -32.78 -7.92 8.45
C LYS A 588 -32.09 -7.24 9.63
N GLU A 589 -32.50 -7.57 10.85
CA GLU A 589 -31.79 -7.10 12.04
C GLU A 589 -30.42 -7.78 12.12
N SER A 590 -29.37 -6.97 12.22
CA SER A 590 -27.99 -7.44 12.30
C SER A 590 -27.19 -6.57 13.27
N PRO A 591 -26.50 -7.18 14.26
CA PRO A 591 -25.67 -6.43 15.19
C PRO A 591 -24.44 -5.84 14.49
N GLY A 592 -23.98 -4.67 14.96
CA GLY A 592 -22.77 -4.00 14.47
C GLY A 592 -22.96 -3.09 13.25
N VAL A 593 -24.20 -2.88 12.79
CA VAL A 593 -24.55 -1.89 11.76
C VAL A 593 -24.24 -0.47 12.25
N HIS A 594 -24.43 -0.17 13.54
CA HIS A 594 -24.08 1.13 14.13
C HIS A 594 -22.56 1.40 14.03
N ALA A 595 -21.73 0.37 14.23
CA ALA A 595 -20.27 0.46 14.17
C ALA A 595 -19.81 0.70 12.72
N LEU A 596 -20.42 0.01 11.75
CA LEU A 596 -20.14 0.22 10.33
C LEU A 596 -20.59 1.59 9.83
N TRP A 597 -21.74 2.09 10.30
CA TRP A 597 -22.15 3.47 10.04
C TRP A 597 -21.13 4.47 10.59
N ALA A 598 -20.73 4.31 11.85
CA ALA A 598 -19.79 5.21 12.51
C ALA A 598 -18.42 5.19 11.82
N ARG A 599 -17.95 4.01 11.39
CA ARG A 599 -16.72 3.89 10.59
C ARG A 599 -16.83 4.68 9.29
N ARG A 600 -17.92 4.55 8.54
CA ARG A 600 -18.13 5.32 7.30
C ARG A 600 -18.29 6.81 7.54
N ALA A 601 -18.87 7.22 8.67
CA ALA A 601 -18.96 8.62 9.06
C ALA A 601 -17.57 9.22 9.33
N ILE A 602 -16.73 8.52 10.10
CA ILE A 602 -15.33 8.89 10.37
C ILE A 602 -14.52 8.96 9.06
N ASP A 603 -14.69 7.96 8.18
CA ASP A 603 -14.04 7.94 6.87
C ASP A 603 -14.49 9.11 5.98
N GLY A 604 -15.76 9.49 6.04
CA GLY A 604 -16.31 10.64 5.33
C GLY A 604 -15.78 11.98 5.85
N ILE A 605 -15.66 12.15 7.17
CA ILE A 605 -15.08 13.34 7.80
C ILE A 605 -13.59 13.45 7.44
N THR A 606 -12.86 12.35 7.52
CA THR A 606 -11.43 12.29 7.19
C THR A 606 -11.20 12.59 5.71
N ALA A 607 -12.06 12.07 4.82
CA ALA A 607 -11.99 12.35 3.38
C ALA A 607 -12.34 13.80 3.02
N ALA A 608 -13.06 14.53 3.88
CA ALA A 608 -13.39 15.93 3.66
C ALA A 608 -12.27 16.89 4.10
N ALA A 609 -11.18 16.40 4.69
CA ALA A 609 -10.05 17.21 5.11
C ALA A 609 -9.24 17.72 3.90
N GLU A 610 -9.22 19.03 3.68
CA GLU A 610 -8.42 19.69 2.64
C GLU A 610 -6.93 19.51 2.91
N GLY A 611 -6.15 19.20 1.87
CA GLY A 611 -4.71 18.95 2.00
C GLY A 611 -4.35 17.74 2.89
N GLY A 612 -5.32 16.87 3.22
CA GLY A 612 -5.12 15.70 4.06
C GLY A 612 -4.97 15.99 5.55
N VAL A 613 -5.16 17.24 6.00
CA VAL A 613 -5.04 17.63 7.41
C VAL A 613 -6.41 18.02 7.96
N ALA A 614 -6.92 17.21 8.88
CA ALA A 614 -8.21 17.48 9.52
C ALA A 614 -8.15 18.75 10.38
N THR A 615 -9.17 19.60 10.29
CA THR A 615 -9.36 20.78 11.16
C THR A 615 -9.65 20.35 12.60
N ALA A 616 -9.47 21.26 13.57
CA ALA A 616 -9.77 20.97 14.97
C ALA A 616 -11.22 20.48 15.17
N ALA A 617 -12.19 21.10 14.48
CA ALA A 617 -13.59 20.69 14.52
C ALA A 617 -13.82 19.29 13.94
N GLN A 618 -13.15 18.94 12.82
CA GLN A 618 -13.24 17.59 12.23
C GLN A 618 -12.62 16.54 13.15
N ARG A 619 -11.52 16.84 13.83
CA ARG A 619 -10.90 15.94 14.82
C ARG A 619 -11.79 15.74 16.04
N GLU A 620 -12.38 16.81 16.56
CA GLU A 620 -13.32 16.74 17.69
C GLU A 620 -14.56 15.92 17.33
N GLN A 621 -15.13 16.13 16.13
CA GLN A 621 -16.25 15.34 15.64
C GLN A 621 -15.88 13.86 15.47
N THR A 622 -14.69 13.58 14.93
CA THR A 622 -14.16 12.21 14.80
C THR A 622 -13.99 11.55 16.16
N LEU A 623 -13.39 12.26 17.12
CA LEU A 623 -13.21 11.80 18.49
C LEU A 623 -14.56 11.50 19.16
N ALA A 624 -15.53 12.39 19.04
CA ALA A 624 -16.86 12.20 19.62
C ALA A 624 -17.58 10.97 19.06
N LEU A 625 -17.55 10.78 17.73
CA LEU A 625 -18.14 9.61 17.08
C LEU A 625 -17.42 8.31 17.48
N ALA A 626 -16.09 8.32 17.47
CA ALA A 626 -15.27 7.17 17.82
C ALA A 626 -15.47 6.77 19.28
N MET A 627 -15.50 7.72 20.21
CA MET A 627 -15.78 7.45 21.63
C MET A 627 -17.21 6.94 21.84
N LYS A 628 -18.23 7.55 21.19
CA LYS A 628 -19.62 7.10 21.30
C LYS A 628 -19.77 5.63 20.87
N HIS A 629 -19.22 5.28 19.70
CA HIS A 629 -19.34 3.95 19.13
C HIS A 629 -18.21 2.98 19.49
N GLN A 630 -17.34 3.37 20.44
CA GLN A 630 -16.21 2.56 20.93
C GLN A 630 -15.24 2.11 19.83
N LEU A 631 -15.00 2.94 18.81
CA LEU A 631 -14.17 2.60 17.66
C LEU A 631 -12.74 3.11 17.78
N VAL A 632 -11.79 2.30 17.30
CA VAL A 632 -10.42 2.76 17.03
C VAL A 632 -10.42 3.67 15.80
N SER A 633 -9.71 4.80 15.89
CA SER A 633 -9.59 5.79 14.81
C SER A 633 -8.22 6.48 14.86
N LYS A 634 -8.02 7.53 14.06
CA LYS A 634 -6.84 8.39 14.21
C LYS A 634 -6.82 9.15 15.55
N GLU A 635 -7.98 9.35 16.18
CA GLU A 635 -8.14 10.15 17.39
C GLU A 635 -8.32 9.30 18.67
N THR A 636 -8.52 7.98 18.53
CA THR A 636 -8.79 7.05 19.64
C THR A 636 -7.95 5.78 19.52
N SER A 637 -7.62 5.18 20.68
CA SER A 637 -6.90 3.91 20.77
C SER A 637 -7.51 3.04 21.87
N LEU A 638 -7.39 1.73 21.74
CA LEU A 638 -7.77 0.76 22.77
C LEU A 638 -6.54 0.45 23.63
N VAL A 639 -6.69 0.47 24.95
CA VAL A 639 -5.60 0.16 25.90
C VAL A 639 -6.08 -0.82 26.95
N ALA A 640 -5.35 -1.93 27.14
CA ALA A 640 -5.58 -2.94 28.16
C ALA A 640 -4.37 -2.98 29.09
N ILE A 641 -4.57 -2.88 30.41
CA ILE A 641 -3.47 -2.80 31.39
C ILE A 641 -3.74 -3.78 32.54
N ASP A 642 -2.79 -4.68 32.79
CA ASP A 642 -2.79 -5.50 34.00
C ASP A 642 -2.46 -4.63 35.21
N LYS A 643 -3.14 -4.87 36.33
CA LYS A 643 -2.91 -4.16 37.59
C LYS A 643 -1.60 -4.61 38.24
N THR A 644 -1.19 -5.85 38.05
CA THR A 644 -0.02 -6.43 38.72
C THR A 644 1.25 -6.23 37.91
N PRO A 645 2.29 -5.56 38.47
CA PRO A 645 3.61 -5.51 37.86
C PRO A 645 4.23 -6.91 37.77
N VAL A 646 4.83 -7.22 36.63
CA VAL A 646 5.50 -8.51 36.36
C VAL A 646 7.00 -8.35 36.15
N ARG A 647 7.45 -7.22 35.58
CA ARG A 647 8.87 -6.96 35.36
C ARG A 647 9.51 -6.47 36.66
N PRO A 648 10.55 -7.14 37.18
CA PRO A 648 11.30 -6.67 38.34
C PRO A 648 11.84 -5.25 38.16
N VAL A 649 11.93 -4.51 39.26
CA VAL A 649 12.51 -3.17 39.26
C VAL A 649 14.01 -3.27 38.99
N GLY A 650 14.51 -2.56 37.97
CA GLY A 650 15.92 -2.57 37.56
C GLY A 650 16.22 -3.38 36.29
N GLU A 651 15.31 -4.26 35.88
CA GLU A 651 15.40 -4.99 34.60
C GLU A 651 15.16 -4.05 33.42
N THR A 652 15.99 -4.16 32.39
CA THR A 652 15.85 -3.35 31.16
C THR A 652 14.75 -3.91 30.27
N LEU A 653 14.00 -3.03 29.60
CA LEU A 653 12.97 -3.41 28.63
C LEU A 653 13.44 -3.02 27.23
N GLN A 654 13.55 -4.01 26.36
CA GLN A 654 13.94 -3.81 24.97
C GLN A 654 12.71 -3.73 24.07
N SER A 655 12.56 -2.62 23.33
CA SER A 655 11.48 -2.48 22.34
C SER A 655 11.90 -3.13 21.02
N ARG A 656 11.03 -3.96 20.44
CA ARG A 656 11.30 -4.75 19.23
C ARG A 656 10.07 -4.77 18.32
N SER A 657 10.26 -4.35 17.07
CA SER A 657 9.27 -4.60 16.02
C SER A 657 9.30 -6.05 15.56
N VAL A 658 8.11 -6.61 15.38
CA VAL A 658 7.91 -7.88 14.69
C VAL A 658 8.04 -7.61 13.18
N PRO A 659 8.97 -8.28 12.48
CA PRO A 659 9.14 -8.11 11.05
C PRO A 659 7.98 -8.76 10.27
N VAL A 660 7.67 -8.23 9.08
CA VAL A 660 6.66 -8.77 8.16
C VAL A 660 7.32 -9.55 7.02
N ALA A 661 6.60 -10.52 6.46
CA ALA A 661 7.06 -11.21 5.26
C ALA A 661 7.09 -10.25 4.05
N LEU A 662 7.91 -10.57 3.05
CA LEU A 662 7.74 -9.96 1.73
C LEU A 662 6.48 -10.52 1.06
N PRO A 663 5.73 -9.69 0.31
CA PRO A 663 4.59 -10.20 -0.44
C PRO A 663 5.00 -11.30 -1.42
N HIS A 664 4.11 -12.27 -1.63
CA HIS A 664 4.40 -13.42 -2.47
C HIS A 664 4.79 -13.00 -3.89
N GLY A 665 5.90 -13.55 -4.39
CA GLY A 665 6.44 -13.26 -5.72
C GLY A 665 7.27 -11.98 -5.81
N TRP A 666 7.41 -11.20 -4.72
CA TRP A 666 8.30 -10.05 -4.67
C TRP A 666 9.76 -10.49 -4.50
N VAL A 667 10.67 -9.71 -5.08
CA VAL A 667 12.11 -9.93 -4.99
C VAL A 667 12.71 -8.78 -4.20
N GLY A 668 13.17 -9.03 -2.96
CA GLY A 668 13.64 -8.01 -2.02
C GLY A 668 14.67 -7.04 -2.62
N ASP A 669 15.67 -7.56 -3.34
CA ASP A 669 16.69 -6.74 -4.00
C ASP A 669 16.09 -5.76 -5.02
N ARG A 670 15.00 -6.11 -5.72
CA ARG A 670 14.36 -5.21 -6.68
C ARG A 670 13.52 -4.12 -6.02
N VAL A 671 13.07 -4.36 -4.79
CA VAL A 671 12.21 -3.46 -4.01
C VAL A 671 13.07 -2.49 -3.20
N PHE A 672 14.19 -2.97 -2.64
CA PHE A 672 15.04 -2.22 -1.71
C PHE A 672 16.39 -1.75 -2.30
N ALA A 673 16.75 -2.09 -3.54
CA ALA A 673 18.01 -1.63 -4.18
C ALA A 673 18.13 -0.10 -4.34
N GLN A 674 17.20 0.68 -3.80
CA GLN A 674 17.21 2.14 -3.79
C GLN A 674 17.25 2.79 -2.41
N LEU A 675 17.63 2.07 -1.35
CA LEU A 675 18.40 2.79 -0.33
C LEU A 675 19.58 3.40 -1.09
N PRO A 676 19.82 4.72 -1.01
CA PRO A 676 20.85 5.35 -1.80
C PRO A 676 22.17 4.69 -1.43
N GLN A 677 22.60 3.72 -2.26
CA GLN A 677 24.00 3.61 -2.56
C GLN A 677 24.30 5.01 -3.06
N THR A 678 24.97 5.78 -2.22
CA THR A 678 25.55 7.06 -2.60
C THR A 678 26.00 6.89 -4.03
N ALA A 679 25.33 7.56 -4.96
CA ALA A 679 25.82 7.72 -6.30
C ALA A 679 27.04 8.61 -6.13
N THR A 680 28.12 8.05 -5.59
CA THR A 680 29.44 8.49 -5.94
C THR A 680 29.40 8.44 -7.45
N ALA A 681 29.78 9.55 -8.07
CA ALA A 681 29.81 9.70 -9.50
C ALA A 681 30.81 8.71 -10.15
N ALA A 682 31.13 7.57 -9.55
CA ALA A 682 32.07 6.55 -9.99
C ALA A 682 31.90 6.19 -11.47
N PRO A 683 30.70 5.97 -12.05
CA PRO A 683 30.59 5.73 -13.48
C PRO A 683 30.98 6.95 -14.32
N LEU A 684 30.57 8.15 -13.89
CA LEU A 684 30.88 9.42 -14.55
C LEU A 684 32.37 9.78 -14.41
N ASN A 685 32.98 9.50 -13.27
CA ASN A 685 34.39 9.69 -12.95
C ASN A 685 35.26 8.66 -13.69
N LEU A 686 34.80 7.42 -13.87
CA LEU A 686 35.44 6.42 -14.74
C LEU A 686 35.39 6.86 -16.20
N LEU A 687 34.25 7.38 -16.66
CA LEU A 687 34.10 7.89 -18.01
C LEU A 687 35.00 9.12 -18.26
N LEU A 688 35.00 10.09 -17.34
CA LEU A 688 35.91 11.24 -17.35
C LEU A 688 37.38 10.79 -17.30
N GLY A 689 37.70 9.81 -16.46
CA GLY A 689 39.04 9.22 -16.37
C GLY A 689 39.48 8.57 -17.68
N MET A 690 38.61 7.80 -18.34
CA MET A 690 38.89 7.21 -19.65
C MET A 690 39.04 8.26 -20.75
N ILE A 691 38.21 9.31 -20.75
CA ILE A 691 38.32 10.43 -21.70
C ILE A 691 39.66 11.16 -21.52
N LEU A 692 40.06 11.43 -20.27
CA LEU A 692 41.34 12.07 -19.95
C LEU A 692 42.54 11.20 -20.34
N LEU A 693 42.47 9.88 -20.12
CA LEU A 693 43.51 8.93 -20.56
C LEU A 693 43.64 8.87 -22.07
N MET A 694 42.52 8.88 -22.80
CA MET A 694 42.52 8.94 -24.27
C MET A 694 43.10 10.26 -24.77
N ALA A 695 42.73 11.38 -24.17
CA ALA A 695 43.30 12.69 -24.51
C ALA A 695 44.82 12.74 -24.25
N ALA A 696 45.28 12.18 -23.13
CA ALA A 696 46.70 12.07 -22.81
C ALA A 696 47.46 11.17 -23.80
N ALA A 697 46.87 10.04 -24.23
CA ALA A 697 47.46 9.15 -25.23
C ALA A 697 47.58 9.83 -26.61
N VAL A 698 46.56 10.60 -27.02
CA VAL A 698 46.59 11.38 -28.26
C VAL A 698 47.66 12.48 -28.20
N LEU A 699 47.73 13.23 -27.11
CA LEU A 699 48.76 14.26 -26.91
C LEU A 699 50.17 13.66 -26.88
N TRP A 700 50.35 12.48 -26.26
CA TRP A 700 51.62 11.75 -26.25
C TRP A 700 52.01 11.30 -27.66
N GLY A 701 51.06 10.75 -28.44
CA GLY A 701 51.29 10.36 -29.83
C GLY A 701 51.64 11.54 -30.75
N LEU A 702 50.98 12.69 -30.57
CA LEU A 702 51.30 13.93 -31.29
C LEU A 702 52.69 14.45 -30.94
N ARG A 703 53.07 14.39 -29.65
CA ARG A 703 54.40 14.81 -29.17
C ARG A 703 55.52 13.86 -29.61
N TRP A 704 55.22 12.59 -29.81
CA TRP A 704 56.14 11.63 -30.42
C TRP A 704 56.36 11.91 -31.91
N ARG A 705 55.28 12.20 -32.65
CA ARG A 705 55.37 12.63 -34.06
C ARG A 705 56.16 13.92 -34.23
N SER A 706 55.93 14.93 -33.40
CA SER A 706 56.67 16.20 -33.48
C SER A 706 58.16 16.07 -33.11
N ARG A 707 58.55 15.04 -32.34
CA ARG A 707 59.97 14.75 -32.05
C ARG A 707 60.65 13.90 -33.12
N GLY A 708 59.88 13.13 -33.89
CA GLY A 708 60.38 12.37 -35.05
C GLY A 708 60.77 13.26 -36.23
N GLU A 709 60.19 14.46 -36.34
CA GLU A 709 60.47 15.40 -37.45
C GLU A 709 61.70 16.31 -37.20
N CYS A 710 62.24 16.39 -35.97
CA CYS A 710 63.45 17.16 -35.67
C CYS A 710 64.78 16.39 -35.87
N HIS A 711 64.76 15.15 -36.35
CA HIS A 711 65.96 14.37 -36.69
C HIS A 711 66.07 13.99 -38.17
N ALA A 712 65.30 14.65 -39.03
CA ALA A 712 65.45 14.61 -40.48
C ALA A 712 65.59 16.05 -41.02
N GLY A 713 66.66 16.74 -40.65
CA GLY A 713 66.99 18.08 -41.13
C GLY A 713 67.95 18.81 -40.21
N GLY A 714 69.26 18.55 -40.36
CA GLY A 714 70.35 19.24 -39.64
C GLY A 714 71.42 18.28 -39.17
#